data_AF-A0A353VG55-F1
#
_entry.id   AF-A0A353VG55-F1
#
_cell.length_a   1.000
_cell.length_b   1.000
_cell.length_c   1.000
_cell.angle_alpha   90.00
_cell.angle_beta   90.00
_cell.angle_gamma   90.00
#
_symmetry.space_group_name_H-M   'P 1'
#
loop_
_entity.id
_entity.type
_entity.pdbx_description
1 polymer ?
#
loop_
_entity_poly.entity_id
_entity_poly.type
_entity_poly.pdbx_seq_one_letter_code
_entity_poly.pdbx_strand_id
1 'polypeptide(L)'
;MRILFEYSPWLIVPIALLAGLYAYLLYSGRSAELFGKTYIRLLAAIRFLVVLFIGTLLLNPRVLNVDEVVEKPVFIVAQDNSRSIVGASDSSFNKNELGDALKNAMGQLEEEAEIIYLGFDSKVVPDDKWGFGGRSTNIAGVFDYVRDNFADRSVSGILLSTDGIFNLGLDPAYYSFKKNIPVFTLALGDTNKYPDISIDRITANKIAYLDDEFPVEIAIKLENVSLKYVDLNIYKSGINVYSYKVRVDEGAEFIKHRFNLKANQPGKHYYTAAISEMDDEKNVINNRGDWYIEVVDTRKKVLFVAGEVQPDIGIIKTILDEKQRFETDLVFLSRGENVSNLPDYDLIITSGLPSKRYPEVFDRIERSGKPAIHLISSLSSPENLPDYLTFDGRSRMDNMTKASWNPAFTVFSLEPQLLERLDRMPPVRTPFGELRGFEPGNVVFYQKVGKVQTMQPVVFFTQLDTKKAWFWGEGFFRWWMYEYRDFESRDLFTSLIDKTVQYLTIDDREKRIHVSTKSRMDEDEETIFTAEVYDLTYNLINEPSLDLTIYDEDRKEYQYSFVPDGKGYRLNAGQLPPGVYQYAARTNVGGELLIDEGSFVITRMEREMADIRARYGSLYMLSERTGGKMYSSRDLDNLGEDIVSSTDFSGILRTTENEKGILDYTLVLILLLALATIEWVVRKREGSY
;
A
#
# COMPACT_ATOMS: atom_id res chain seq x y z
N MET A 1 -16.57 -29.93 -45.68
CA MET A 1 -16.02 -29.09 -46.77
C MET A 1 -17.14 -28.24 -47.34
N ARG A 2 -17.15 -26.95 -47.03
CA ARG A 2 -18.15 -25.99 -47.55
C ARG A 2 -17.44 -25.05 -48.51
N ILE A 3 -18.00 -24.81 -49.69
CA ILE A 3 -17.45 -23.82 -50.63
C ILE A 3 -18.14 -22.49 -50.35
N LEU A 4 -17.34 -21.47 -50.09
CA LEU A 4 -17.78 -20.10 -49.93
C LEU A 4 -17.30 -19.30 -51.14
N PHE A 5 -18.11 -18.36 -51.63
CA PHE A 5 -17.70 -17.44 -52.68
C PHE A 5 -17.59 -16.05 -52.05
N GLU A 6 -16.50 -15.35 -52.36
CA GLU A 6 -16.31 -13.95 -51.93
C GLU A 6 -17.34 -13.03 -52.61
N TYR A 7 -17.71 -13.36 -53.86
CA TYR A 7 -18.74 -12.68 -54.64
C TYR A 7 -19.98 -13.57 -54.84
N SER A 8 -21.12 -12.96 -55.19
CA SER A 8 -22.37 -13.71 -55.34
C SER A 8 -22.25 -14.85 -56.37
N PRO A 9 -22.58 -16.11 -56.01
CA PRO A 9 -22.53 -17.25 -56.94
C PRO A 9 -23.44 -17.08 -58.16
N TRP A 10 -24.45 -16.21 -58.07
CA TRP A 10 -25.33 -15.87 -59.18
C TRP A 10 -24.60 -15.24 -60.37
N LEU A 11 -23.40 -14.68 -60.16
CA LEU A 11 -22.54 -14.17 -61.24
C LEU A 11 -22.02 -15.27 -62.17
N ILE A 12 -22.09 -16.55 -61.79
CA ILE A 12 -21.75 -17.68 -62.67
C ILE A 12 -22.67 -17.71 -63.90
N VAL A 13 -23.94 -17.31 -63.76
CA VAL A 13 -24.93 -17.30 -64.86
C VAL A 13 -24.55 -16.32 -65.97
N PRO A 14 -24.31 -15.01 -65.72
CA PRO A 14 -23.86 -14.10 -66.76
C PRO A 14 -22.46 -14.46 -67.28
N ILE A 15 -21.56 -14.99 -66.44
CA ILE A 15 -20.25 -15.49 -66.90
C ILE A 15 -20.43 -16.63 -67.90
N ALA A 16 -21.32 -17.58 -67.64
CA ALA A 16 -21.63 -18.66 -68.58
C ALA A 16 -22.23 -18.14 -69.89
N LEU A 17 -23.15 -17.17 -69.82
CA LEU A 17 -23.71 -16.56 -71.04
C LEU A 17 -22.63 -15.85 -71.87
N LEU A 18 -21.76 -15.08 -71.24
CA LEU A 18 -20.64 -14.40 -71.90
C LEU A 18 -19.60 -15.37 -72.46
N ALA A 19 -19.26 -16.43 -71.71
CA ALA A 19 -18.36 -17.48 -72.17
C ALA A 19 -18.93 -18.21 -73.38
N GLY A 20 -20.25 -18.49 -73.36
CA GLY A 20 -20.97 -19.12 -74.46
C GLY A 20 -21.01 -18.25 -75.70
N LEU A 21 -21.31 -16.96 -75.53
CA LEU A 21 -21.29 -15.98 -76.62
C LEU A 21 -19.88 -15.83 -77.21
N TYR A 22 -18.85 -15.74 -76.37
CA TYR A 22 -17.46 -15.65 -76.81
C TYR A 22 -17.01 -16.89 -77.58
N ALA A 23 -17.30 -18.09 -77.06
CA ALA A 23 -17.03 -19.33 -77.77
C ALA A 23 -17.80 -19.41 -79.10
N TYR A 24 -19.08 -19.02 -79.11
CA TYR A 24 -19.89 -19.00 -80.34
C TYR A 24 -19.33 -18.04 -81.39
N LEU A 25 -19.00 -16.80 -81.05
CA LEU A 25 -18.45 -15.82 -81.99
C LEU A 25 -17.09 -16.25 -82.56
N LEU A 26 -16.23 -16.83 -81.72
CA LEU A 26 -14.90 -17.30 -82.14
C LEU A 26 -14.97 -18.47 -83.14
N TYR A 27 -16.04 -19.26 -83.08
CA TYR A 27 -16.20 -20.50 -83.84
C TYR A 27 -17.37 -20.47 -84.86
N SER A 28 -18.05 -19.33 -85.05
CA SER A 28 -19.16 -19.17 -86.00
C SER A 28 -18.80 -18.44 -87.31
N GLY A 29 -17.57 -17.93 -87.43
CA GLY A 29 -17.07 -17.18 -88.61
C GLY A 29 -16.20 -18.01 -89.58
N ARG A 30 -15.18 -17.38 -90.17
CA ARG A 30 -14.21 -18.01 -91.12
C ARG A 30 -13.52 -19.28 -90.59
N SER A 31 -13.44 -19.41 -89.26
CA SER A 31 -12.97 -20.62 -88.57
C SER A 31 -13.88 -21.83 -88.79
N ALA A 32 -15.15 -21.66 -89.21
CA ALA A 32 -16.06 -22.76 -89.48
C ALA A 32 -15.87 -23.38 -90.88
N GLU A 33 -15.22 -22.67 -91.81
CA GLU A 33 -15.00 -23.13 -93.19
C GLU A 33 -13.80 -24.09 -93.33
N LEU A 34 -12.87 -24.05 -92.36
CA LEU A 34 -11.63 -24.85 -92.37
C LEU A 34 -11.76 -26.22 -91.66
N PHE A 35 -12.84 -26.47 -90.92
CA PHE A 35 -12.96 -27.63 -90.03
C PHE A 35 -14.29 -28.39 -90.20
N GLY A 36 -14.29 -29.68 -89.87
CA GLY A 36 -15.53 -30.46 -89.76
C GLY A 36 -16.42 -30.00 -88.61
N LYS A 37 -17.75 -30.05 -88.79
CA LYS A 37 -18.76 -29.56 -87.82
C LYS A 37 -18.58 -30.13 -86.40
N THR A 38 -18.06 -31.36 -86.26
CA THR A 38 -17.80 -32.00 -84.95
C THR A 38 -16.63 -31.38 -84.22
N TYR A 39 -15.53 -31.07 -84.91
CA TYR A 39 -14.32 -30.50 -84.31
C TYR A 39 -14.57 -29.06 -83.82
N ILE A 40 -15.32 -28.28 -84.60
CA ILE A 40 -15.69 -26.91 -84.21
C ILE A 40 -16.52 -26.91 -82.93
N ARG A 41 -17.50 -27.82 -82.81
CA ARG A 41 -18.32 -27.95 -81.60
C ARG A 41 -17.49 -28.37 -80.38
N LEU A 42 -16.55 -29.29 -80.56
CA LEU A 42 -15.66 -29.74 -79.49
C LEU A 42 -14.70 -28.62 -79.04
N LEU A 43 -14.11 -27.89 -79.99
CA LEU A 43 -13.25 -26.74 -79.71
C LEU A 43 -14.02 -25.58 -79.04
N ALA A 44 -15.25 -25.31 -79.48
CA ALA A 44 -16.12 -24.33 -78.85
C ALA A 44 -16.50 -24.76 -77.42
N ALA A 45 -16.78 -26.04 -77.19
CA ALA A 45 -17.06 -26.58 -75.86
C ALA A 45 -15.83 -26.47 -74.93
N ILE A 46 -14.63 -26.80 -75.41
CA ILE A 46 -13.39 -26.63 -74.62
C ILE A 46 -13.16 -25.16 -74.28
N ARG A 47 -13.28 -24.25 -75.26
CA ARG A 47 -13.11 -22.81 -75.01
C ARG A 47 -14.15 -22.27 -74.04
N PHE A 48 -15.41 -22.68 -74.19
CA PHE A 48 -16.47 -22.36 -73.25
C PHE A 48 -16.10 -22.80 -71.83
N LEU A 49 -15.65 -24.05 -71.65
CA LEU A 49 -15.24 -24.56 -70.36
C LEU A 49 -14.04 -23.80 -69.78
N VAL A 50 -13.05 -23.44 -70.59
CA VAL A 50 -11.90 -22.65 -70.12
C VAL A 50 -12.34 -21.28 -69.62
N VAL A 51 -13.12 -20.55 -70.41
CA VAL A 51 -13.55 -19.19 -70.05
C VAL A 51 -14.53 -19.21 -68.89
N LEU A 52 -15.45 -20.18 -68.85
CA LEU A 52 -16.33 -20.41 -67.72
C LEU A 52 -15.51 -20.69 -66.47
N PHE A 53 -14.54 -21.62 -66.54
CA PHE A 53 -13.75 -22.02 -65.38
C PHE A 53 -12.88 -20.86 -64.86
N ILE A 54 -12.20 -20.12 -65.73
CA ILE A 54 -11.47 -18.89 -65.35
C ILE A 54 -12.42 -17.87 -64.73
N GLY A 55 -13.57 -17.62 -65.36
CA GLY A 55 -14.57 -16.69 -64.85
C GLY A 55 -15.10 -17.09 -63.47
N THR A 56 -15.35 -18.38 -63.24
CA THR A 56 -15.77 -18.88 -61.92
C THR A 56 -14.65 -18.78 -60.87
N LEU A 57 -13.39 -18.96 -61.27
CA LEU A 57 -12.25 -18.81 -60.36
C LEU A 57 -11.99 -17.35 -59.98
N LEU A 58 -12.32 -16.40 -60.86
CA LEU A 58 -12.27 -14.96 -60.55
C LEU A 58 -13.29 -14.55 -59.47
N LEU A 59 -14.32 -15.35 -59.21
CA LEU A 59 -15.23 -15.15 -58.07
C LEU A 59 -14.61 -15.57 -56.73
N ASN A 60 -13.33 -15.96 -56.74
CA ASN A 60 -12.52 -16.41 -55.61
C ASN A 60 -13.22 -17.43 -54.71
N PRO A 61 -13.61 -18.61 -55.24
CA PRO A 61 -14.20 -19.65 -54.41
C PRO A 61 -13.17 -20.16 -53.40
N ARG A 62 -13.55 -20.18 -52.13
CA ARG A 62 -12.76 -20.65 -51.00
C ARG A 62 -13.36 -21.93 -50.44
N VAL A 63 -12.49 -22.82 -50.00
CA VAL A 63 -12.87 -24.03 -49.27
C VAL A 63 -12.67 -23.76 -47.79
N LEU A 64 -13.76 -23.89 -47.02
CA LEU A 64 -13.69 -23.94 -45.57
C LEU A 64 -13.40 -25.38 -45.14
N ASN A 65 -12.20 -25.59 -44.59
CA ASN A 65 -11.85 -26.79 -43.85
C ASN A 65 -12.00 -26.50 -42.36
N VAL A 66 -12.68 -27.40 -41.68
CA VAL A 66 -12.94 -27.33 -40.26
C VAL A 66 -12.07 -28.40 -39.65
N ASP A 67 -10.93 -28.00 -39.10
CA ASP A 67 -10.01 -28.91 -38.43
C ASP A 67 -10.36 -28.92 -36.94
N GLU A 68 -10.67 -30.08 -36.40
CA GLU A 68 -10.88 -30.28 -34.97
C GLU A 68 -9.54 -30.68 -34.35
N VAL A 69 -8.95 -29.79 -33.55
CA VAL A 69 -7.75 -30.08 -32.78
C VAL A 69 -8.17 -30.27 -31.32
N VAL A 70 -7.84 -31.43 -30.74
CA VAL A 70 -7.99 -31.65 -29.31
C VAL A 70 -6.80 -30.99 -28.62
N GLU A 71 -7.05 -29.90 -27.90
CA GLU A 71 -6.03 -29.31 -27.03
C GLU A 71 -5.97 -30.09 -25.72
N LYS A 72 -4.76 -30.51 -25.32
CA LYS A 72 -4.56 -31.16 -24.02
C LYS A 72 -4.97 -30.21 -22.89
N PRO A 73 -5.63 -30.71 -21.82
CA PRO A 73 -5.88 -29.90 -20.64
C PRO A 73 -4.56 -29.53 -19.96
N VAL A 74 -4.62 -28.52 -19.11
CA VAL A 74 -3.53 -28.04 -18.28
C VAL A 74 -3.66 -28.63 -16.88
N PHE A 75 -2.57 -29.19 -16.37
CA PHE A 75 -2.44 -29.56 -14.97
C PHE A 75 -1.40 -28.65 -14.30
N ILE A 76 -1.75 -28.04 -13.17
CA ILE A 76 -0.94 -27.00 -12.54
C ILE A 76 -0.26 -27.56 -11.30
N VAL A 77 1.06 -27.40 -11.21
CA VAL A 77 1.86 -27.78 -10.04
C VAL A 77 2.34 -26.49 -9.39
N ALA A 78 1.76 -26.15 -8.24
CA ALA A 78 2.11 -24.96 -7.48
C ALA A 78 2.93 -25.36 -6.24
N GLN A 79 4.19 -24.96 -6.22
CA GLN A 79 5.10 -25.18 -5.10
C GLN A 79 5.26 -23.91 -4.28
N ASP A 80 5.08 -24.06 -2.97
CA ASP A 80 5.39 -23.04 -1.99
C ASP A 80 6.90 -22.80 -1.94
N ASN A 81 7.29 -21.55 -2.19
CA ASN A 81 8.67 -21.08 -2.25
C ASN A 81 9.05 -20.24 -1.02
N SER A 82 8.27 -20.34 0.06
CA SER A 82 8.53 -19.67 1.32
C SER A 82 9.59 -20.37 2.19
N ARG A 83 10.11 -19.62 3.17
CA ARG A 83 11.15 -20.10 4.08
C ARG A 83 10.65 -21.18 5.04
N SER A 84 9.35 -21.22 5.36
CA SER A 84 8.77 -22.19 6.32
C SER A 84 8.98 -23.64 5.86
N ILE A 85 8.94 -23.88 4.54
CA ILE A 85 9.18 -25.18 3.92
C ILE A 85 10.56 -25.75 4.28
N VAL A 86 11.59 -24.92 4.40
CA VAL A 86 12.96 -25.32 4.77
C VAL A 86 13.29 -25.02 6.24
N GLY A 87 12.37 -24.42 6.99
CA GLY A 87 12.52 -24.15 8.43
C GLY A 87 12.25 -25.38 9.32
N ALA A 88 11.61 -26.41 8.78
CA ALA A 88 11.25 -27.63 9.51
C ALA A 88 12.35 -28.72 9.49
N SER A 89 12.12 -29.81 10.24
CA SER A 89 13.03 -30.95 10.40
C SER A 89 13.53 -31.57 9.09
N ASP A 90 12.72 -31.53 8.03
CA ASP A 90 12.98 -32.18 6.73
C ASP A 90 13.63 -31.24 5.69
N SER A 91 14.23 -30.15 6.16
CA SER A 91 14.85 -29.09 5.34
C SER A 91 15.83 -29.60 4.28
N SER A 92 16.56 -30.69 4.54
CA SER A 92 17.50 -31.28 3.58
C SER A 92 16.80 -31.91 2.38
N PHE A 93 15.70 -32.63 2.59
CA PHE A 93 14.92 -33.23 1.50
C PHE A 93 14.22 -32.16 0.68
N ASN A 94 13.54 -31.22 1.35
CA ASN A 94 12.80 -30.15 0.70
C ASN A 94 13.70 -29.26 -0.18
N LYS A 95 14.91 -28.97 0.29
CA LYS A 95 15.85 -28.11 -0.43
C LYS A 95 16.53 -28.78 -1.61
N ASN A 96 16.83 -30.08 -1.53
CA ASN A 96 17.71 -30.75 -2.48
C ASN A 96 17.03 -31.78 -3.39
N GLU A 97 15.93 -32.41 -2.94
CA GLU A 97 15.36 -33.60 -3.60
C GLU A 97 13.89 -33.42 -4.01
N LEU A 98 13.11 -32.59 -3.29
CA LEU A 98 11.68 -32.41 -3.54
C LEU A 98 11.36 -31.95 -4.98
N GLY A 99 12.17 -31.03 -5.53
CA GLY A 99 11.97 -30.52 -6.88
C GLY A 99 12.05 -31.62 -7.94
N ASP A 100 13.07 -32.46 -7.85
CA ASP A 100 13.27 -33.58 -8.77
C ASP A 100 12.24 -34.68 -8.53
N ALA A 101 11.89 -34.97 -7.27
CA ALA A 101 10.85 -35.94 -6.93
C ALA A 101 9.48 -35.54 -7.48
N LEU A 102 9.09 -34.27 -7.35
CA LEU A 102 7.86 -33.73 -7.92
C LEU A 102 7.84 -33.82 -9.45
N LYS A 103 8.94 -33.46 -10.13
CA LYS A 103 9.04 -33.57 -11.59
C LYS A 103 8.91 -35.02 -12.04
N ASN A 104 9.57 -35.96 -11.35
CA ASN A 104 9.47 -37.38 -11.66
C ASN A 104 8.04 -37.93 -11.45
N ALA A 105 7.39 -37.57 -10.35
CA ALA A 105 6.00 -37.98 -10.07
C ALA A 105 5.03 -37.42 -11.12
N MET A 106 5.24 -36.17 -11.55
CA MET A 106 4.39 -35.49 -12.53
C MET A 106 4.67 -35.93 -13.96
N GLY A 107 5.85 -36.48 -14.28
CA GLY A 107 6.18 -36.96 -15.62
C GLY A 107 5.19 -37.99 -16.18
N GLN A 108 4.50 -38.75 -15.31
CA GLN A 108 3.44 -39.69 -15.72
C GLN A 108 2.20 -38.99 -16.30
N LEU A 109 1.98 -37.70 -15.99
CA LEU A 109 0.82 -36.93 -16.46
C LEU A 109 1.08 -36.23 -17.80
N GLU A 110 2.33 -36.15 -18.28
CA GLU A 110 2.66 -35.42 -19.52
C GLU A 110 1.99 -36.01 -20.78
N GLU A 111 1.65 -37.31 -20.74
CA GLU A 111 0.88 -37.97 -21.79
C GLU A 111 -0.56 -37.44 -21.85
N GLU A 112 -1.18 -37.17 -20.70
CA GLU A 112 -2.59 -36.79 -20.58
C GLU A 112 -2.81 -35.26 -20.54
N ALA A 113 -1.84 -34.49 -20.01
CA ALA A 113 -1.96 -33.04 -19.79
C ALA A 113 -0.67 -32.27 -20.08
N GLU A 114 -0.81 -30.97 -20.35
CA GLU A 114 0.31 -30.03 -20.30
C GLU A 114 0.55 -29.59 -18.85
N ILE A 115 1.76 -29.79 -18.34
CA ILE A 115 2.10 -29.49 -16.95
C ILE A 115 2.70 -28.09 -16.84
N ILE A 116 2.15 -27.28 -15.95
CA ILE A 116 2.64 -25.92 -15.68
C ILE A 116 3.12 -25.84 -14.24
N TYR A 117 4.42 -25.57 -14.08
CA TYR A 117 5.05 -25.35 -12.78
C TYR A 117 4.97 -23.88 -12.37
N LEU A 118 4.49 -23.65 -11.15
CA LEU A 118 4.42 -22.34 -10.52
C LEU A 118 5.17 -22.37 -9.19
N GLY A 119 5.94 -21.33 -8.91
CA GLY A 119 6.42 -21.01 -7.56
C GLY A 119 5.54 -19.93 -6.94
N PHE A 120 5.21 -20.05 -5.65
CA PHE A 120 4.47 -19.00 -4.95
C PHE A 120 5.04 -18.66 -3.57
N ASP A 121 4.98 -17.37 -3.24
CA ASP A 121 5.27 -16.80 -1.92
C ASP A 121 4.29 -15.64 -1.65
N SER A 122 4.78 -14.40 -1.54
CA SER A 122 4.01 -13.16 -1.70
C SER A 122 3.32 -13.02 -3.06
N LYS A 123 3.95 -13.57 -4.11
CA LYS A 123 3.51 -13.52 -5.51
C LYS A 123 3.59 -14.91 -6.13
N VAL A 124 2.88 -15.10 -7.25
CA VAL A 124 2.91 -16.35 -8.02
C VAL A 124 3.65 -16.08 -9.32
N VAL A 125 4.62 -16.94 -9.65
CA VAL A 125 5.42 -16.84 -10.87
C VAL A 125 5.53 -18.20 -11.55
N PRO A 126 5.53 -18.27 -12.89
CA PRO A 126 5.91 -19.48 -13.61
C PRO A 126 7.39 -19.78 -13.34
N ASP A 127 7.66 -20.85 -12.59
CA ASP A 127 9.00 -21.25 -12.21
C ASP A 127 9.04 -22.75 -11.91
N ASP A 128 10.07 -23.41 -12.40
CA ASP A 128 10.34 -24.84 -12.20
C ASP A 128 11.59 -25.07 -11.32
N LYS A 129 12.15 -24.00 -10.73
CA LYS A 129 13.27 -24.04 -9.78
C LYS A 129 12.95 -23.23 -8.53
N TRP A 130 12.76 -23.92 -7.40
CA TRP A 130 12.35 -23.29 -6.15
C TRP A 130 13.53 -23.12 -5.19
N GLY A 131 13.72 -21.90 -4.68
CA GLY A 131 14.82 -21.52 -3.79
C GLY A 131 14.44 -21.42 -2.31
N PHE A 132 13.15 -21.46 -1.98
CA PHE A 132 12.58 -21.39 -0.63
C PHE A 132 12.99 -20.13 0.16
N GLY A 133 13.08 -18.99 -0.55
CA GLY A 133 13.50 -17.70 0.01
C GLY A 133 12.36 -16.77 0.43
N GLY A 134 11.12 -17.09 0.09
CA GLY A 134 9.95 -16.25 0.30
C GLY A 134 9.68 -15.98 1.79
N ARG A 135 9.41 -14.72 2.13
CA ARG A 135 9.21 -14.26 3.53
C ARG A 135 7.75 -14.12 3.94
N SER A 136 6.86 -14.49 3.03
CA SER A 136 5.42 -14.51 3.22
C SER A 136 4.80 -15.51 2.25
N THR A 137 3.66 -16.08 2.61
CA THR A 137 2.97 -17.10 1.83
C THR A 137 1.52 -16.66 1.59
N ASN A 138 1.16 -16.56 0.31
CA ASN A 138 -0.17 -16.25 -0.18
C ASN A 138 -0.69 -17.41 -1.06
N ILE A 139 -1.20 -18.46 -0.40
CA ILE A 139 -1.76 -19.63 -1.09
C ILE A 139 -2.96 -19.24 -1.98
N ALA A 140 -3.82 -18.33 -1.52
CA ALA A 140 -4.98 -17.88 -2.30
C ALA A 140 -4.58 -17.22 -3.64
N GLY A 141 -3.41 -16.56 -3.67
CA GLY A 141 -2.84 -15.97 -4.86
C GLY A 141 -2.62 -16.99 -6.00
N VAL A 142 -2.37 -18.27 -5.69
CA VAL A 142 -2.27 -19.34 -6.68
C VAL A 142 -3.59 -19.44 -7.46
N PHE A 143 -4.71 -19.47 -6.75
CA PHE A 143 -6.01 -19.63 -7.39
C PHE A 143 -6.45 -18.39 -8.18
N ASP A 144 -6.09 -17.20 -7.70
CA ASP A 144 -6.28 -15.95 -8.45
C ASP A 144 -5.46 -15.97 -9.73
N TYR A 145 -4.17 -16.33 -9.64
CA TYR A 145 -3.28 -16.46 -10.80
C TYR A 145 -3.81 -17.46 -11.81
N VAL A 146 -4.28 -18.63 -11.35
CA VAL A 146 -4.83 -19.65 -12.24
C VAL A 146 -6.09 -19.15 -12.95
N ARG A 147 -7.01 -18.52 -12.21
CA ARG A 147 -8.22 -17.93 -12.78
C ARG A 147 -7.91 -16.89 -13.84
N ASP A 148 -6.94 -16.02 -13.58
CA ASP A 148 -6.68 -14.85 -14.41
C ASP A 148 -5.83 -15.18 -15.66
N ASN A 149 -4.93 -16.18 -15.57
CA ASN A 149 -4.03 -16.55 -16.68
C ASN A 149 -4.49 -17.78 -17.49
N PHE A 150 -5.35 -18.64 -16.93
CA PHE A 150 -5.82 -19.87 -17.59
C PHE A 150 -7.33 -19.91 -17.80
N ALA A 151 -8.01 -18.74 -17.82
CA ALA A 151 -9.45 -18.64 -18.02
C ALA A 151 -9.96 -19.33 -19.32
N ASP A 152 -9.16 -19.24 -20.39
CA ASP A 152 -9.48 -19.75 -21.73
C ASP A 152 -9.00 -21.19 -21.98
N ARG A 153 -8.31 -21.80 -21.00
CA ARG A 153 -7.81 -23.19 -21.10
C ARG A 153 -8.63 -24.15 -20.23
N SER A 154 -8.63 -25.43 -20.59
CA SER A 154 -9.16 -26.48 -19.72
C SER A 154 -8.15 -26.77 -18.63
N VAL A 155 -8.47 -26.49 -17.36
CA VAL A 155 -7.62 -26.87 -16.23
C VAL A 155 -8.19 -28.13 -15.60
N SER A 156 -7.45 -29.25 -15.69
CA SER A 156 -7.90 -30.55 -15.18
C SER A 156 -7.69 -30.70 -13.67
N GLY A 157 -6.70 -30.02 -13.11
CA GLY A 157 -6.44 -30.04 -11.67
C GLY A 157 -5.26 -29.16 -11.25
N ILE A 158 -5.13 -28.97 -9.94
CA ILE A 158 -4.03 -28.24 -9.31
C ILE A 158 -3.41 -29.14 -8.24
N LEU A 159 -2.11 -29.40 -8.30
CA LEU A 159 -1.33 -29.92 -7.18
C LEU A 159 -0.70 -28.76 -6.43
N LEU A 160 -1.12 -28.56 -5.19
CA LEU A 160 -0.59 -27.54 -4.28
C LEU A 160 0.36 -28.19 -3.26
N SER A 161 1.65 -27.88 -3.34
CA SER A 161 2.65 -28.37 -2.39
C SER A 161 3.08 -27.27 -1.41
N THR A 162 2.79 -27.45 -0.12
CA THR A 162 2.99 -26.45 0.94
C THR A 162 2.88 -27.11 2.32
N ASP A 163 3.30 -26.41 3.37
CA ASP A 163 3.02 -26.76 4.77
C ASP A 163 1.65 -26.23 5.26
N GLY A 164 0.95 -25.45 4.44
CA GLY A 164 -0.36 -24.88 4.75
C GLY A 164 -0.30 -23.63 5.64
N ILE A 165 0.89 -23.11 5.92
CA ILE A 165 1.08 -21.84 6.60
C ILE A 165 0.82 -20.72 5.59
N PHE A 166 0.03 -19.72 6.01
CA PHE A 166 -0.23 -18.54 5.20
C PHE A 166 -0.30 -17.32 6.12
N ASN A 167 0.24 -16.20 5.64
CA ASN A 167 0.23 -14.91 6.35
C ASN A 167 -0.17 -13.73 5.46
N LEU A 168 -0.51 -14.02 4.20
CA LEU A 168 -1.10 -13.09 3.24
C LEU A 168 -2.30 -13.73 2.55
N GLY A 169 -3.25 -12.89 2.16
CA GLY A 169 -4.45 -13.33 1.45
C GLY A 169 -5.53 -13.94 2.35
N LEU A 170 -6.55 -14.49 1.70
CA LEU A 170 -7.64 -15.20 2.35
C LEU A 170 -7.19 -16.61 2.73
N ASP A 171 -7.79 -17.16 3.79
CA ASP A 171 -7.60 -18.56 4.14
C ASP A 171 -8.04 -19.46 2.97
N PRO A 172 -7.15 -20.31 2.44
CA PRO A 172 -7.42 -21.18 1.30
C PRO A 172 -8.65 -22.09 1.50
N ALA A 173 -8.94 -22.50 2.74
CA ALA A 173 -10.08 -23.37 3.03
C ALA A 173 -11.43 -22.72 2.66
N TYR A 174 -11.48 -21.38 2.66
CA TYR A 174 -12.67 -20.61 2.33
C TYR A 174 -12.67 -20.08 0.89
N TYR A 175 -11.63 -20.33 0.10
CA TYR A 175 -11.61 -19.93 -1.30
C TYR A 175 -12.76 -20.62 -2.06
N SER A 176 -13.46 -19.86 -2.90
CA SER A 176 -14.63 -20.34 -3.64
C SER A 176 -14.33 -20.36 -5.13
N PHE A 177 -14.11 -21.55 -5.68
CA PHE A 177 -13.93 -21.69 -7.12
C PHE A 177 -15.26 -21.52 -7.85
N LYS A 178 -15.28 -20.73 -8.94
CA LYS A 178 -16.45 -20.63 -9.83
C LYS A 178 -16.63 -21.88 -10.72
N LYS A 179 -15.56 -22.65 -10.93
CA LYS A 179 -15.54 -23.94 -11.63
C LYS A 179 -14.98 -25.00 -10.67
N ASN A 180 -15.55 -26.21 -10.64
CA ASN A 180 -15.02 -27.31 -9.83
C ASN A 180 -13.70 -27.82 -10.43
N ILE A 181 -12.58 -27.20 -10.04
CA ILE A 181 -11.23 -27.68 -10.36
C ILE A 181 -10.76 -28.48 -9.13
N PRO A 182 -10.39 -29.77 -9.28
CA PRO A 182 -9.88 -30.54 -8.16
C PRO A 182 -8.50 -30.02 -7.73
N VAL A 183 -8.35 -29.79 -6.42
CA VAL A 183 -7.09 -29.37 -5.81
C VAL A 183 -6.53 -30.54 -5.01
N PHE A 184 -5.44 -31.10 -5.47
CA PHE A 184 -4.63 -32.07 -4.74
C PHE A 184 -3.65 -31.30 -3.87
N THR A 185 -3.41 -31.76 -2.65
CA THR A 185 -2.45 -31.12 -1.74
C THR A 185 -1.33 -32.07 -1.40
N LEU A 186 -0.08 -31.64 -1.53
CA LEU A 186 1.08 -32.33 -1.00
C LEU A 186 1.51 -31.61 0.28
N ALA A 187 1.19 -32.22 1.42
CA ALA A 187 1.43 -31.66 2.73
C ALA A 187 2.91 -31.85 3.11
N LEU A 188 3.61 -30.73 3.31
CA LEU A 188 5.02 -30.66 3.69
C LEU A 188 5.17 -30.19 5.15
N GLY A 189 6.31 -30.51 5.77
CA GLY A 189 6.65 -30.03 7.12
C GLY A 189 6.14 -30.93 8.25
N ASP A 190 6.22 -30.42 9.48
CA ASP A 190 5.95 -31.19 10.70
C ASP A 190 4.77 -30.59 11.47
N THR A 191 3.86 -31.45 11.94
CA THR A 191 2.67 -31.06 12.73
C THR A 191 2.87 -31.23 14.23
N ASN A 192 3.99 -31.84 14.65
CA ASN A 192 4.29 -32.08 16.06
C ASN A 192 4.48 -30.77 16.83
N LYS A 193 4.10 -30.78 18.10
CA LYS A 193 4.34 -29.67 19.02
C LYS A 193 5.68 -29.87 19.72
N TYR A 194 6.59 -28.93 19.53
CA TYR A 194 7.90 -28.89 20.20
C TYR A 194 7.91 -27.79 21.28
N PRO A 195 8.81 -27.88 22.26
CA PRO A 195 9.09 -26.76 23.16
C PRO A 195 9.50 -25.51 22.37
N ASP A 196 8.91 -24.36 22.68
CA ASP A 196 9.16 -23.07 22.01
C ASP A 196 8.98 -21.90 22.99
N ILE A 197 9.91 -20.93 22.94
CA ILE A 197 9.84 -19.66 23.65
C ILE A 197 9.97 -18.52 22.65
N SER A 198 8.87 -17.82 22.40
CA SER A 198 8.84 -16.76 21.40
C SER A 198 8.51 -15.39 21.97
N ILE A 199 9.01 -14.34 21.32
CA ILE A 199 8.54 -12.98 21.56
C ILE A 199 7.25 -12.79 20.76
N ASP A 200 6.12 -12.73 21.47
CA ASP A 200 4.79 -12.53 20.87
C ASP A 200 4.57 -11.06 20.49
N ARG A 201 4.92 -10.14 21.41
CA ARG A 201 4.69 -8.71 21.19
C ARG A 201 5.63 -7.82 22.00
N ILE A 202 6.08 -6.74 21.37
CA ILE A 202 6.80 -5.65 22.03
C ILE A 202 5.93 -4.39 21.99
N THR A 203 5.75 -3.74 23.14
CA THR A 203 4.97 -2.50 23.28
C THR A 203 5.86 -1.42 23.89
N ALA A 204 6.10 -0.35 23.14
CA ALA A 204 6.88 0.81 23.58
C ALA A 204 6.26 2.10 23.00
N ASN A 205 6.55 3.24 23.63
CA ASN A 205 6.19 4.54 23.06
C ASN A 205 6.98 4.78 21.77
N LYS A 206 6.33 5.32 20.74
CA LYS A 206 6.99 5.65 19.46
C LYS A 206 7.97 6.83 19.59
N ILE A 207 7.74 7.70 20.57
CA ILE A 207 8.53 8.91 20.81
C ILE A 207 8.97 8.92 22.28
N ALA A 208 10.24 9.24 22.52
CA ALA A 208 10.80 9.55 23.83
C ALA A 208 11.51 10.91 23.78
N TYR A 209 11.74 11.54 24.93
CA TYR A 209 12.47 12.81 25.01
C TYR A 209 13.89 12.56 25.50
N LEU A 210 14.83 13.36 25.00
CA LEU A 210 16.22 13.28 25.43
C LEU A 210 16.33 13.36 26.96
N ASP A 211 17.19 12.51 27.51
CA ASP A 211 17.47 12.31 28.93
C ASP A 211 16.35 11.71 29.79
N ASP A 212 15.21 11.34 29.20
CA ASP A 212 14.11 10.68 29.92
C ASP A 212 14.18 9.14 29.88
N GLU A 213 13.39 8.51 30.74
CA GLU A 213 13.13 7.07 30.70
C GLU A 213 11.78 6.79 30.04
N PHE A 214 11.71 5.75 29.19
CA PHE A 214 10.48 5.31 28.55
C PHE A 214 10.16 3.85 28.89
N PRO A 215 8.89 3.50 29.12
CA PRO A 215 8.49 2.14 29.44
C PRO A 215 8.45 1.25 28.19
N VAL A 216 8.87 0.01 28.36
CA VAL A 216 8.78 -1.08 27.37
C VAL A 216 8.14 -2.29 28.03
N GLU A 217 7.16 -2.91 27.35
CA GLU A 217 6.55 -4.19 27.72
C GLU A 217 6.89 -5.23 26.65
N ILE A 218 7.44 -6.37 27.07
CA ILE A 218 7.67 -7.53 26.21
C ILE A 218 6.75 -8.66 26.67
N ALA A 219 5.93 -9.15 25.75
CA ALA A 219 5.11 -10.34 25.90
C ALA A 219 5.86 -11.53 25.31
N ILE A 220 6.07 -12.54 26.15
CA ILE A 220 6.74 -13.80 25.82
C ILE A 220 5.67 -14.90 25.81
N LYS A 221 5.64 -15.70 24.74
CA LYS A 221 4.79 -16.88 24.61
C LYS A 221 5.62 -18.12 24.89
N LEU A 222 5.01 -19.08 25.58
CA LEU A 222 5.63 -20.34 25.98
C LEU A 222 4.76 -21.49 25.49
N GLU A 223 5.34 -22.43 24.74
CA GLU A 223 4.69 -23.69 24.37
C GLU A 223 5.50 -24.86 24.90
N ASN A 224 4.89 -25.71 25.75
CA ASN A 224 5.52 -26.91 26.33
C ASN A 224 6.87 -26.66 27.05
N VAL A 225 7.05 -25.49 27.63
CA VAL A 225 8.28 -25.08 28.33
C VAL A 225 8.24 -25.51 29.79
N SER A 226 9.34 -26.08 30.30
CA SER A 226 9.49 -26.50 31.70
C SER A 226 10.57 -25.72 32.47
N LEU A 227 11.15 -24.67 31.86
CA LEU A 227 12.15 -23.81 32.48
C LEU A 227 11.57 -23.01 33.64
N LYS A 228 12.40 -22.71 34.64
CA LYS A 228 12.04 -21.82 35.76
C LYS A 228 12.33 -20.35 35.47
N TYR A 229 13.28 -20.08 34.58
CA TYR A 229 13.71 -18.73 34.21
C TYR A 229 14.07 -18.67 32.73
N VAL A 230 13.87 -17.49 32.15
CA VAL A 230 14.21 -17.14 30.78
C VAL A 230 15.05 -15.87 30.80
N ASP A 231 16.21 -15.90 30.15
CA ASP A 231 17.14 -14.78 30.06
C ASP A 231 16.72 -13.85 28.90
N LEU A 232 16.23 -12.66 29.24
CA LEU A 232 15.82 -11.60 28.31
C LEU A 232 16.91 -10.52 28.23
N ASN A 233 17.38 -10.26 27.01
CA ASN A 233 18.40 -9.25 26.71
C ASN A 233 17.91 -8.25 25.67
N ILE A 234 18.20 -6.96 25.89
CA ILE A 234 17.91 -5.90 24.93
C ILE A 234 19.21 -5.33 24.39
N TYR A 235 19.29 -5.23 23.07
CA TYR A 235 20.42 -4.65 22.35
C TYR A 235 20.01 -3.35 21.68
N LYS A 236 20.88 -2.34 21.72
CA LYS A 236 20.80 -1.11 20.93
C LYS A 236 22.06 -1.03 20.08
N SER A 237 21.92 -1.05 18.75
CA SER A 237 23.04 -1.11 17.78
C SER A 237 24.11 -2.15 18.18
N GLY A 238 23.65 -3.35 18.55
CA GLY A 238 24.50 -4.48 18.96
C GLY A 238 25.03 -4.43 20.41
N ILE A 239 24.85 -3.34 21.14
CA ILE A 239 25.30 -3.20 22.54
C ILE A 239 24.16 -3.61 23.48
N ASN A 240 24.41 -4.52 24.42
CA ASN A 240 23.42 -4.90 25.43
C ASN A 240 23.18 -3.73 26.40
N VAL A 241 21.95 -3.22 26.42
CA VAL A 241 21.50 -2.10 27.26
C VAL A 241 20.61 -2.54 28.42
N TYR A 242 20.14 -3.80 28.43
CA TYR A 242 19.30 -4.34 29.49
C TYR A 242 19.38 -5.87 29.50
N SER A 243 19.51 -6.47 30.68
CA SER A 243 19.54 -7.93 30.86
C SER A 243 18.75 -8.30 32.11
N TYR A 244 17.83 -9.27 31.99
CA TYR A 244 16.96 -9.69 33.09
C TYR A 244 16.54 -11.16 33.01
N LYS A 245 16.49 -11.82 34.16
CA LYS A 245 15.97 -13.19 34.31
C LYS A 245 14.48 -13.17 34.62
N VAL A 246 13.67 -13.38 33.59
CA VAL A 246 12.21 -13.47 33.70
C VAL A 246 11.86 -14.81 34.34
N ARG A 247 11.09 -14.79 35.43
CA ARG A 247 10.60 -16.01 36.08
C ARG A 247 9.44 -16.61 35.28
N VAL A 248 9.47 -17.92 35.08
CA VAL A 248 8.39 -18.69 34.47
C VAL A 248 7.62 -19.41 35.58
N ASP A 249 6.32 -19.15 35.64
CA ASP A 249 5.43 -19.86 36.54
C ASP A 249 4.97 -21.19 35.89
N GLU A 250 4.69 -22.19 36.72
CA GLU A 250 4.32 -23.52 36.24
C GLU A 250 3.00 -23.48 35.45
N GLY A 251 3.02 -23.97 34.21
CA GLY A 251 1.87 -23.93 33.31
C GLY A 251 1.58 -22.56 32.67
N ALA A 252 2.49 -21.58 32.79
CA ALA A 252 2.34 -20.30 32.11
C ALA A 252 2.48 -20.48 30.58
N GLU A 253 1.48 -20.04 29.82
CA GLU A 253 1.53 -19.97 28.35
C GLU A 253 1.99 -18.58 27.86
N PHE A 254 1.90 -17.56 28.72
CA PHE A 254 2.24 -16.18 28.41
C PHE A 254 2.83 -15.45 29.62
N ILE A 255 3.89 -14.68 29.41
CA ILE A 255 4.53 -13.82 30.41
C ILE A 255 4.65 -12.40 29.88
N LYS A 256 4.47 -11.40 30.74
CA LYS A 256 4.72 -10.00 30.40
C LYS A 256 5.78 -9.43 31.33
N HIS A 257 6.82 -8.86 30.74
CA HIS A 257 7.88 -8.16 31.48
C HIS A 257 7.89 -6.68 31.12
N ARG A 258 7.84 -5.81 32.13
CA ARG A 258 7.86 -4.35 31.98
C ARG A 258 9.13 -3.78 32.57
N PHE A 259 9.79 -2.90 31.84
CA PHE A 259 11.01 -2.21 32.27
C PHE A 259 11.12 -0.85 31.59
N ASN A 260 12.02 0.00 32.08
CA ASN A 260 12.30 1.31 31.49
C ASN A 260 13.66 1.30 30.80
N LEU A 261 13.77 2.04 29.71
CA LEU A 261 15.04 2.33 29.02
C LEU A 261 15.27 3.83 28.98
N LYS A 262 16.54 4.26 28.95
CA LYS A 262 16.91 5.68 28.93
C LYS A 262 17.20 6.18 27.50
N ALA A 263 16.66 7.34 27.17
CA ALA A 263 16.84 8.02 25.89
C ALA A 263 18.05 8.98 25.92
N ASN A 264 19.26 8.45 25.70
CA ASN A 264 20.51 9.23 25.86
C ASN A 264 20.96 10.04 24.63
N GLN A 265 20.33 9.85 23.48
CA GLN A 265 20.76 10.45 22.21
C GLN A 265 19.53 10.81 21.39
N PRO A 266 19.49 11.96 20.70
CA PRO A 266 18.39 12.31 19.81
C PRO A 266 18.40 11.49 18.52
N GLY A 267 17.29 11.49 17.78
CA GLY A 267 17.10 10.75 16.54
C GLY A 267 16.38 9.43 16.71
N LYS A 268 16.27 8.65 15.64
CA LYS A 268 15.65 7.31 15.66
C LYS A 268 16.63 6.27 16.17
N HIS A 269 16.18 5.40 17.06
CA HIS A 269 17.00 4.35 17.69
C HIS A 269 16.34 3.00 17.51
N TYR A 270 17.11 2.02 17.03
CA TYR A 270 16.69 0.63 16.86
C TYR A 270 17.10 -0.22 18.05
N TYR A 271 16.18 -1.09 18.47
CA TYR A 271 16.36 -2.01 19.58
C TYR A 271 15.95 -3.42 19.18
N THR A 272 16.70 -4.40 19.68
CA THR A 272 16.42 -5.82 19.51
C THR A 272 16.26 -6.47 20.88
N ALA A 273 15.10 -7.08 21.13
CA ALA A 273 14.92 -8.00 22.22
C ALA A 273 15.36 -9.39 21.77
N ALA A 274 16.07 -10.11 22.64
CA ALA A 274 16.46 -11.49 22.41
C ALA A 274 16.27 -12.31 23.68
N ILE A 275 15.66 -13.47 23.51
CA ILE A 275 15.54 -14.51 24.52
C ILE A 275 16.63 -15.56 24.28
N SER A 276 17.15 -16.15 25.36
CA SER A 276 18.13 -17.23 25.24
C SER A 276 17.48 -18.52 24.71
N GLU A 277 18.18 -19.17 23.79
CA GLU A 277 17.76 -20.40 23.10
C GLU A 277 17.74 -21.59 24.08
N MET A 278 16.81 -22.54 23.87
CA MET A 278 16.80 -23.82 24.58
C MET A 278 17.43 -24.93 23.72
N ASP A 279 18.02 -25.94 24.37
CA ASP A 279 18.68 -27.05 23.68
C ASP A 279 17.71 -27.89 22.82
N ASP A 280 16.42 -27.94 23.18
CA ASP A 280 15.36 -28.72 22.53
C ASP A 280 14.40 -27.87 21.67
N GLU A 281 14.71 -26.58 21.49
CA GLU A 281 13.93 -25.65 20.69
C GLU A 281 14.27 -25.76 19.21
N LYS A 282 13.24 -25.92 18.37
CA LYS A 282 13.42 -26.02 16.90
C LYS A 282 13.39 -24.68 16.19
N ASN A 283 12.67 -23.70 16.74
CA ASN A 283 12.55 -22.37 16.18
C ASN A 283 13.20 -21.39 17.14
N VAL A 284 14.38 -20.89 16.78
CA VAL A 284 15.08 -19.87 17.59
C VAL A 284 14.96 -18.46 17.00
N ILE A 285 14.36 -18.35 15.80
CA ILE A 285 14.27 -17.10 15.06
C ILE A 285 13.22 -16.18 15.71
N ASN A 286 12.12 -16.76 16.19
CA ASN A 286 11.04 -16.09 16.93
C ASN A 286 11.43 -15.69 18.37
N ASN A 287 12.61 -16.07 18.85
CA ASN A 287 13.17 -15.64 20.14
C ASN A 287 13.69 -14.18 20.08
N ARG A 288 13.66 -13.56 18.90
CA ARG A 288 14.11 -12.19 18.66
C ARG A 288 12.97 -11.34 18.15
N GLY A 289 12.93 -10.09 18.60
CA GLY A 289 11.92 -9.12 18.20
C GLY A 289 12.49 -7.72 18.21
N ASP A 290 12.20 -6.97 17.15
CA ASP A 290 12.78 -5.65 16.92
C ASP A 290 11.74 -4.54 17.10
N TRP A 291 12.18 -3.39 17.58
CA TRP A 291 11.37 -2.17 17.62
C TRP A 291 12.26 -0.92 17.48
N TYR A 292 11.62 0.23 17.30
CA TYR A 292 12.32 1.51 17.27
C TYR A 292 11.56 2.55 18.09
N ILE A 293 12.29 3.60 18.47
CA ILE A 293 11.73 4.82 19.04
C ILE A 293 12.38 6.05 18.39
N GLU A 294 11.69 7.17 18.40
CA GLU A 294 12.23 8.48 18.03
C GLU A 294 12.51 9.29 19.28
N VAL A 295 13.77 9.68 19.50
CA VAL A 295 14.16 10.54 20.62
C VAL A 295 14.24 11.98 20.14
N VAL A 296 13.44 12.86 20.73
CA VAL A 296 13.40 14.28 20.38
C VAL A 296 14.20 15.08 21.42
N ASP A 297 15.09 15.94 20.92
CA ASP A 297 16.02 16.76 21.70
C ASP A 297 15.31 17.96 22.37
N THR A 298 14.52 18.71 21.61
CA THR A 298 14.00 20.00 22.07
C THR A 298 12.61 19.90 22.67
N ARG A 299 12.50 20.15 23.98
CA ARG A 299 11.25 20.57 24.62
C ARG A 299 10.91 21.98 24.14
N LYS A 300 9.64 22.23 23.87
CA LYS A 300 9.18 23.57 23.48
C LYS A 300 9.11 24.46 24.72
N LYS A 301 9.78 25.61 24.70
CA LYS A 301 9.78 26.59 25.81
C LYS A 301 8.54 27.47 25.75
N VAL A 302 7.79 27.53 26.85
CA VAL A 302 6.53 28.27 26.96
C VAL A 302 6.64 29.34 28.04
N LEU A 303 6.50 30.61 27.66
CA LEU A 303 6.46 31.73 28.61
C LEU A 303 5.03 32.10 28.95
N PHE A 304 4.67 32.01 30.23
CA PHE A 304 3.44 32.54 30.76
C PHE A 304 3.64 33.97 31.28
N VAL A 305 2.85 34.93 30.79
CA VAL A 305 2.89 36.33 31.21
C VAL A 305 1.53 36.74 31.76
N ALA A 306 1.43 36.91 33.07
CA ALA A 306 0.20 37.28 33.74
C ALA A 306 0.25 38.72 34.25
N GLY A 307 -0.75 39.53 33.90
CA GLY A 307 -0.91 40.87 34.48
C GLY A 307 -1.12 40.81 35.99
N GLU A 308 -1.97 39.88 36.45
CA GLU A 308 -2.21 39.54 37.86
C GLU A 308 -2.47 38.02 37.99
N VAL A 309 -2.64 37.52 39.22
CA VAL A 309 -2.93 36.10 39.46
C VAL A 309 -4.35 35.75 39.00
N GLN A 310 -4.47 34.94 37.93
CA GLN A 310 -5.75 34.48 37.39
C GLN A 310 -5.85 32.94 37.35
N PRO A 311 -7.01 32.32 37.62
CA PRO A 311 -7.15 30.86 37.60
C PRO A 311 -6.96 30.24 36.20
N ASP A 312 -7.39 30.92 35.13
CA ASP A 312 -7.34 30.38 33.76
C ASP A 312 -5.91 30.10 33.31
N ILE A 313 -4.98 31.04 33.54
CA ILE A 313 -3.57 30.85 33.22
C ILE A 313 -2.93 29.75 34.09
N GLY A 314 -3.37 29.63 35.35
CA GLY A 314 -2.91 28.60 36.27
C GLY A 314 -3.24 27.19 35.79
N ILE A 315 -4.49 26.94 35.36
CA ILE A 315 -4.89 25.62 34.85
C ILE A 315 -4.17 25.28 33.55
N ILE A 316 -4.01 26.24 32.63
CA ILE A 316 -3.26 26.00 31.39
C ILE A 316 -1.80 25.67 31.72
N LYS A 317 -1.17 26.37 32.68
CA LYS A 317 0.16 26.01 33.14
C LYS A 317 0.21 24.60 33.72
N THR A 318 -0.73 24.23 34.60
CA THR A 318 -0.83 22.85 35.13
C THR A 318 -0.91 21.82 34.00
N ILE A 319 -1.77 22.06 33.00
CA ILE A 319 -1.95 21.17 31.86
C ILE A 319 -0.65 21.02 31.06
N LEU A 320 0.12 22.10 30.87
CA LEU A 320 1.39 22.05 30.13
C LEU A 320 2.54 21.49 30.97
N ASP A 321 2.58 21.75 32.28
CA ASP A 321 3.57 21.18 33.21
C ASP A 321 3.45 19.65 33.31
N GLU A 322 2.23 19.12 33.19
CA GLU A 322 1.99 17.67 33.12
C GLU A 322 2.54 17.04 31.82
N LYS A 323 2.88 17.85 30.80
CA LYS A 323 3.38 17.38 29.51
C LYS A 323 4.89 17.54 29.44
N GLN A 324 5.60 16.41 29.36
CA GLN A 324 7.07 16.36 29.33
C GLN A 324 7.72 17.10 28.14
N ARG A 325 6.95 17.44 27.10
CA ARG A 325 7.41 18.14 25.91
C ARG A 325 7.51 19.66 26.06
N PHE A 326 7.07 20.22 27.18
CA PHE A 326 7.13 21.65 27.46
C PHE A 326 8.04 21.97 28.64
N GLU A 327 8.77 23.06 28.52
CA GLU A 327 9.44 23.73 29.63
C GLU A 327 8.72 25.05 29.85
N THR A 328 8.22 25.32 31.06
CA THR A 328 7.37 26.49 31.31
C THR A 328 7.99 27.46 32.29
N ASP A 329 7.97 28.75 31.93
CA ASP A 329 8.31 29.87 32.80
C ASP A 329 7.07 30.72 33.07
N LEU A 330 6.98 31.34 34.25
CA LEU A 330 5.84 32.17 34.63
C LEU A 330 6.31 33.51 35.19
N VAL A 331 5.78 34.58 34.62
CA VAL A 331 6.04 35.98 35.00
C VAL A 331 4.76 36.67 35.45
N PHE A 332 4.78 37.29 36.62
CA PHE A 332 3.71 38.13 37.15
C PHE A 332 4.08 39.61 37.13
N LEU A 333 3.45 40.38 36.23
CA LEU A 333 3.72 41.82 36.09
C LEU A 333 3.33 42.60 37.36
N SER A 334 2.28 42.19 38.07
CA SER A 334 1.89 42.78 39.36
C SER A 334 2.90 42.63 40.47
N ARG A 335 3.88 41.73 40.33
CA ARG A 335 4.99 41.54 41.27
C ARG A 335 6.25 42.31 40.88
N GLY A 336 6.20 43.09 39.80
CA GLY A 336 7.36 43.82 39.27
C GLY A 336 8.36 42.92 38.53
N GLU A 337 7.97 41.70 38.17
CA GLU A 337 8.79 40.79 37.37
C GLU A 337 8.85 41.28 35.92
N ASN A 338 10.02 41.14 35.28
CA ASN A 338 10.25 41.65 33.93
C ASN A 338 10.16 40.53 32.89
N VAL A 339 9.49 40.81 31.78
CA VAL A 339 9.48 39.95 30.60
C VAL A 339 10.77 40.16 29.83
N SER A 340 11.64 39.15 29.82
CA SER A 340 12.94 39.15 29.11
C SER A 340 13.07 37.92 28.22
N ASN A 341 14.03 37.93 27.30
CA ASN A 341 14.37 36.78 26.44
C ASN A 341 13.22 36.18 25.60
N LEU A 342 12.29 37.02 25.13
CA LEU A 342 11.20 36.58 24.23
C LEU A 342 11.63 35.71 23.03
N PRO A 343 12.81 35.94 22.39
CA PRO A 343 13.28 35.08 21.31
C PRO A 343 13.54 33.62 21.69
N ASP A 344 13.79 33.32 22.97
CA ASP A 344 14.14 31.98 23.44
C ASP A 344 12.92 31.05 23.62
N TYR A 345 11.71 31.63 23.60
CA TYR A 345 10.46 30.89 23.79
C TYR A 345 9.82 30.50 22.46
N ASP A 346 9.22 29.32 22.40
CA ASP A 346 8.46 28.82 21.25
C ASP A 346 7.00 29.27 21.27
N LEU A 347 6.45 29.53 22.47
CA LEU A 347 5.08 29.97 22.66
C LEU A 347 4.97 30.95 23.85
N ILE A 348 4.12 31.97 23.71
CA ILE A 348 3.82 32.91 24.79
C ILE A 348 2.34 32.80 25.17
N ILE A 349 2.03 32.63 26.45
CA ILE A 349 0.65 32.57 26.96
C ILE A 349 0.41 33.77 27.88
N THR A 350 -0.46 34.68 27.47
CA THR A 350 -0.73 35.90 28.23
C THR A 350 -2.09 35.85 28.92
N SER A 351 -2.21 36.45 30.10
CA SER A 351 -3.48 36.63 30.80
C SER A 351 -3.64 38.03 31.36
N GLY A 352 -4.80 38.65 31.11
CA GLY A 352 -5.04 40.04 31.50
C GLY A 352 -4.32 41.06 30.63
N LEU A 353 -3.87 40.67 29.43
CA LEU A 353 -3.26 41.55 28.43
C LEU A 353 -4.08 41.50 27.13
N PRO A 354 -4.19 42.59 26.34
CA PRO A 354 -3.59 43.92 26.57
C PRO A 354 -4.12 44.59 27.85
N SER A 355 -3.32 45.45 28.49
CA SER A 355 -3.69 46.13 29.75
C SER A 355 -3.32 47.60 29.70
N LYS A 356 -4.15 48.47 30.29
CA LYS A 356 -3.80 49.89 30.51
C LYS A 356 -2.62 50.08 31.45
N ARG A 357 -2.36 49.12 32.35
CA ARG A 357 -1.26 49.23 33.32
C ARG A 357 0.10 48.82 32.72
N TYR A 358 0.09 47.92 31.74
CA TYR A 358 1.30 47.37 31.11
C TYR A 358 1.21 47.35 29.57
N PRO A 359 0.89 48.48 28.91
CA PRO A 359 0.71 48.51 27.46
C PRO A 359 1.98 48.10 26.70
N GLU A 360 3.15 48.51 27.19
CA GLU A 360 4.45 48.21 26.57
C GLU A 360 4.79 46.72 26.55
N VAL A 361 4.29 45.93 27.51
CA VAL A 361 4.57 44.49 27.57
C VAL A 361 3.83 43.75 26.46
N PHE A 362 2.55 44.09 26.24
CA PHE A 362 1.76 43.48 25.19
C PHE A 362 2.33 43.82 23.81
N ASP A 363 2.67 45.10 23.57
CA ASP A 363 3.30 45.53 22.31
C ASP A 363 4.62 44.79 22.03
N ARG A 364 5.44 44.54 23.06
CA ARG A 364 6.69 43.78 22.92
C ARG A 364 6.44 42.33 22.55
N ILE A 365 5.43 41.69 23.16
CA ILE A 365 5.03 40.32 22.83
C ILE A 365 4.53 40.25 21.40
N GLU A 366 3.67 41.18 20.99
CA GLU A 366 3.14 41.24 19.61
C GLU A 366 4.25 41.42 18.57
N ARG A 367 5.22 42.31 18.84
CA ARG A 367 6.36 42.56 17.95
C ARG A 367 7.41 41.44 17.93
N SER A 368 7.36 40.51 18.89
CA SER A 368 8.34 39.41 18.96
C SER A 368 8.20 38.39 17.83
N GLY A 369 7.07 38.39 17.11
CA GLY A 369 6.83 37.44 16.02
C GLY A 369 6.65 35.99 16.49
N LYS A 370 6.47 35.76 17.80
CA LYS A 370 6.22 34.44 18.39
C LYS A 370 4.74 34.05 18.32
N PRO A 371 4.45 32.74 18.21
CA PRO A 371 3.10 32.23 18.46
C PRO A 371 2.62 32.61 19.86
N ALA A 372 1.32 32.88 20.02
CA ALA A 372 0.78 33.31 21.31
C ALA A 372 -0.65 32.80 21.59
N ILE A 373 -0.95 32.59 22.87
CA ILE A 373 -2.32 32.42 23.39
C ILE A 373 -2.66 33.63 24.26
N HIS A 374 -3.71 34.37 23.90
CA HIS A 374 -4.20 35.49 24.69
C HIS A 374 -5.48 35.12 25.43
N LEU A 375 -5.41 35.09 26.77
CA LEU A 375 -6.54 34.91 27.67
C LEU A 375 -7.11 36.28 28.04
N ILE A 376 -8.14 36.69 27.32
CA ILE A 376 -8.81 37.97 27.53
C ILE A 376 -9.72 37.86 28.75
N SER A 377 -9.42 38.62 29.78
CA SER A 377 -10.14 38.61 31.06
C SER A 377 -10.69 39.99 31.41
N SER A 378 -11.38 40.11 32.54
CA SER A 378 -11.86 41.39 33.07
C SER A 378 -10.74 42.40 33.39
N LEU A 379 -9.49 41.94 33.47
CA LEU A 379 -8.30 42.79 33.64
C LEU A 379 -7.73 43.32 32.32
N SER A 380 -8.19 42.76 31.20
CA SER A 380 -7.74 43.15 29.87
C SER A 380 -8.42 44.45 29.44
N SER A 381 -7.82 45.14 28.47
CA SER A 381 -8.33 46.36 27.85
C SER A 381 -8.52 46.08 26.35
N PRO A 382 -9.63 45.42 25.95
CA PRO A 382 -9.87 45.02 24.56
C PRO A 382 -9.89 46.19 23.55
N GLU A 383 -10.03 47.43 24.03
CA GLU A 383 -9.83 48.63 23.22
C GLU A 383 -8.39 48.81 22.69
N ASN A 384 -7.41 48.11 23.26
CA ASN A 384 -5.99 48.18 22.91
C ASN A 384 -5.52 46.90 22.19
N LEU A 385 -6.40 46.26 21.42
CA LEU A 385 -6.03 45.11 20.60
C LEU A 385 -5.11 45.52 19.44
N PRO A 386 -4.37 44.56 18.84
CA PRO A 386 -3.62 44.81 17.61
C PRO A 386 -4.52 45.29 16.47
N ASP A 387 -3.97 46.08 15.54
CA ASP A 387 -4.73 46.77 14.46
C ASP A 387 -5.62 45.86 13.59
N TYR A 388 -5.29 44.56 13.49
CA TYR A 388 -6.07 43.59 12.72
C TYR A 388 -7.33 43.08 13.45
N LEU A 389 -7.49 43.37 14.74
CA LEU A 389 -8.70 43.11 15.51
C LEU A 389 -9.32 44.43 15.97
N THR A 390 -10.62 44.57 15.76
CA THR A 390 -11.36 45.76 16.19
C THR A 390 -12.45 45.36 17.18
N PHE A 391 -12.45 45.97 18.36
CA PHE A 391 -13.50 45.80 19.36
C PHE A 391 -14.32 47.07 19.52
N ASP A 392 -15.62 46.97 19.27
CA ASP A 392 -16.60 48.04 19.47
C ASP A 392 -17.50 47.67 20.66
N GLY A 393 -17.20 48.22 21.84
CA GLY A 393 -17.87 47.82 23.07
C GLY A 393 -17.52 48.67 24.29
N ARG A 394 -18.21 48.40 25.40
CA ARG A 394 -17.96 49.06 26.69
C ARG A 394 -17.21 48.09 27.59
N SER A 395 -15.89 48.23 27.69
CA SER A 395 -14.96 47.38 28.46
C SER A 395 -15.33 47.10 29.94
N ARG A 396 -16.22 47.90 30.56
CA ARG A 396 -16.67 47.70 31.96
C ARG A 396 -17.98 46.90 32.12
N MET A 397 -18.59 46.48 31.01
CA MET A 397 -19.76 45.61 31.04
C MET A 397 -19.36 44.25 30.48
N ASP A 398 -19.89 43.19 31.07
CA ASP A 398 -19.60 41.82 30.65
C ASP A 398 -20.88 41.04 30.38
N ASN A 399 -20.76 40.05 29.51
CA ASN A 399 -21.79 39.06 29.24
C ASN A 399 -21.42 37.73 29.88
N MET A 400 -22.41 37.04 30.44
CA MET A 400 -22.29 35.62 30.79
C MET A 400 -22.78 34.81 29.59
N THR A 401 -21.87 34.13 28.90
CA THR A 401 -22.18 33.42 27.65
C THR A 401 -21.77 31.95 27.73
N LYS A 402 -22.59 31.07 27.14
CA LYS A 402 -22.17 29.69 26.88
C LYS A 402 -21.42 29.65 25.56
N ALA A 403 -20.57 28.63 25.38
CA ALA A 403 -19.98 28.33 24.10
C ALA A 403 -20.93 27.49 23.23
N SER A 404 -20.94 27.75 21.93
CA SER A 404 -21.58 26.90 20.92
C SER A 404 -20.55 26.54 19.86
N TRP A 405 -20.54 25.28 19.44
CA TRP A 405 -19.63 24.77 18.41
C TRP A 405 -19.88 25.45 17.06
N ASN A 406 -18.78 25.72 16.33
CA ASN A 406 -18.81 26.15 14.94
C ASN A 406 -18.50 24.97 14.01
N PRO A 407 -19.48 24.41 13.28
CA PRO A 407 -19.24 23.32 12.33
C PRO A 407 -18.30 23.68 11.17
N ALA A 408 -18.07 24.97 10.91
CA ALA A 408 -17.16 25.46 9.87
C ALA A 408 -15.71 25.58 10.33
N PHE A 409 -15.36 25.17 11.56
CA PHE A 409 -13.99 25.19 12.04
C PHE A 409 -13.11 24.15 11.34
N THR A 410 -12.01 24.59 10.72
CA THR A 410 -11.15 23.73 9.88
C THR A 410 -9.72 23.56 10.38
N VAL A 411 -9.32 24.24 11.47
CA VAL A 411 -7.91 24.27 11.92
C VAL A 411 -7.45 22.93 12.48
N PHE A 412 -8.29 22.25 13.27
CA PHE A 412 -8.07 20.88 13.74
C PHE A 412 -9.38 20.22 14.17
N SER A 413 -9.39 18.89 14.30
CA SER A 413 -10.57 18.13 14.73
C SER A 413 -10.72 18.11 16.26
N LEU A 414 -11.93 18.30 16.76
CA LEU A 414 -12.28 18.14 18.17
C LEU A 414 -12.89 16.76 18.45
N GLU A 415 -12.74 16.30 19.69
CA GLU A 415 -13.37 15.09 20.21
C GLU A 415 -14.90 15.20 20.13
N PRO A 416 -15.61 14.22 19.55
CA PRO A 416 -17.07 14.23 19.53
C PRO A 416 -17.69 14.38 20.93
N GLN A 417 -17.07 13.77 21.94
CA GLN A 417 -17.52 13.85 23.34
C GLN A 417 -17.42 15.27 23.91
N LEU A 418 -16.45 16.08 23.47
CA LEU A 418 -16.36 17.49 23.88
C LEU A 418 -17.56 18.28 23.33
N LEU A 419 -17.96 18.02 22.09
CA LEU A 419 -19.10 18.68 21.44
C LEU A 419 -20.42 18.32 22.13
N GLU A 420 -20.61 17.05 22.49
CA GLU A 420 -21.79 16.58 23.22
C GLU A 420 -21.92 17.20 24.61
N ARG A 421 -20.79 17.45 25.28
CA ARG A 421 -20.75 17.96 26.66
C ARG A 421 -20.69 19.49 26.75
N LEU A 422 -20.51 20.19 25.62
CA LEU A 422 -20.33 21.64 25.59
C LEU A 422 -21.49 22.40 26.25
N ASP A 423 -22.74 21.96 26.05
CA ASP A 423 -23.92 22.60 26.65
C ASP A 423 -23.99 22.45 28.19
N ARG A 424 -23.27 21.47 28.76
CA ARG A 424 -23.15 21.25 30.21
C ARG A 424 -22.03 22.09 30.83
N MET A 425 -21.12 22.63 30.02
CA MET A 425 -20.03 23.46 30.53
C MET A 425 -20.57 24.79 31.07
N PRO A 426 -19.98 25.31 32.17
CA PRO A 426 -20.42 26.56 32.77
C PRO A 426 -20.14 27.74 31.82
N PRO A 427 -20.96 28.81 31.87
CA PRO A 427 -20.74 29.99 31.06
C PRO A 427 -19.41 30.68 31.39
N VAL A 428 -18.82 31.29 30.36
CA VAL A 428 -17.64 32.17 30.46
C VAL A 428 -18.08 33.63 30.45
N ARG A 429 -17.31 34.49 31.09
CA ARG A 429 -17.58 35.92 31.16
C ARG A 429 -16.82 36.63 30.05
N THR A 430 -17.52 37.21 29.09
CA THR A 430 -16.92 37.85 27.90
C THR A 430 -17.12 39.36 27.94
N PRO A 431 -16.19 40.17 27.38
CA PRO A 431 -16.40 41.60 27.22
C PRO A 431 -17.69 41.92 26.45
N PHE A 432 -18.45 42.92 26.90
CA PHE A 432 -19.67 43.37 26.23
C PHE A 432 -19.34 44.26 25.02
N GLY A 433 -19.48 43.71 23.81
CA GLY A 433 -19.28 44.43 22.55
C GLY A 433 -19.22 43.51 21.34
N GLU A 434 -18.94 44.10 20.19
CA GLU A 434 -18.68 43.38 18.94
C GLU A 434 -17.18 43.32 18.66
N LEU A 435 -16.68 42.11 18.46
CA LEU A 435 -15.34 41.88 17.94
C LEU A 435 -15.42 41.65 16.42
N ARG A 436 -14.46 42.20 15.68
CA ARG A 436 -14.29 42.04 14.23
C ARG A 436 -12.81 41.81 13.90
N GLY A 437 -12.54 41.29 12.69
CA GLY A 437 -11.17 41.04 12.22
C GLY A 437 -10.68 39.58 12.35
N PHE A 438 -11.59 38.64 12.61
CA PHE A 438 -11.29 37.20 12.60
C PHE A 438 -12.00 36.51 11.43
N GLU A 439 -11.45 35.38 10.97
CA GLU A 439 -12.05 34.57 9.91
C GLU A 439 -13.05 33.55 10.50
N PRO A 440 -14.27 33.43 9.96
CA PRO A 440 -15.27 32.49 10.48
C PRO A 440 -14.82 31.03 10.52
N GLY A 441 -13.94 30.59 9.60
CA GLY A 441 -13.37 29.23 9.57
C GLY A 441 -12.37 28.95 10.70
N ASN A 442 -11.87 29.99 11.36
CA ASN A 442 -10.88 29.90 12.44
C ASN A 442 -11.52 30.07 13.83
N VAL A 443 -12.85 30.20 13.90
CA VAL A 443 -13.58 30.28 15.17
C VAL A 443 -13.94 28.88 15.64
N VAL A 444 -13.49 28.48 16.83
CA VAL A 444 -13.84 27.19 17.45
C VAL A 444 -15.25 27.26 18.04
N PHE A 445 -15.48 28.28 18.85
CA PHE A 445 -16.70 28.45 19.62
C PHE A 445 -17.28 29.84 19.43
N TYR A 446 -18.58 29.93 19.18
CA TYR A 446 -19.35 31.16 19.20
C TYR A 446 -20.06 31.37 20.54
N GLN A 447 -20.38 32.61 20.88
CA GLN A 447 -21.13 32.98 22.07
C GLN A 447 -22.61 32.61 21.91
N LYS A 448 -23.18 31.93 22.90
CA LYS A 448 -24.59 31.57 23.03
C LYS A 448 -25.18 32.26 24.26
N VAL A 449 -26.08 33.21 24.01
CA VAL A 449 -26.77 34.00 25.05
C VAL A 449 -28.20 33.48 25.18
N GLY A 450 -28.49 32.83 26.30
CA GLY A 450 -29.75 32.10 26.48
C GLY A 450 -29.88 30.96 25.45
N LYS A 451 -30.86 31.08 24.53
CA LYS A 451 -31.06 30.12 23.44
C LYS A 451 -30.49 30.58 22.09
N VAL A 452 -30.01 31.81 21.99
CA VAL A 452 -29.58 32.41 20.73
C VAL A 452 -28.07 32.27 20.59
N GLN A 453 -27.63 31.59 19.53
CA GLN A 453 -26.24 31.60 19.10
C GLN A 453 -25.96 32.89 18.31
N THR A 454 -24.90 33.59 18.69
CA THR A 454 -24.42 34.80 18.01
C THR A 454 -23.25 34.46 17.08
N MET A 455 -22.78 35.44 16.30
CA MET A 455 -21.56 35.32 15.49
C MET A 455 -20.31 35.86 16.20
N GLN A 456 -20.39 36.12 17.51
CA GLN A 456 -19.26 36.61 18.31
C GLN A 456 -18.45 35.43 18.86
N PRO A 457 -17.12 35.44 18.81
CA PRO A 457 -16.31 34.28 19.18
C PRO A 457 -16.12 34.19 20.70
N VAL A 458 -15.80 32.98 21.16
CA VAL A 458 -15.34 32.63 22.51
C VAL A 458 -13.91 32.10 22.45
N VAL A 459 -13.62 31.24 21.48
CA VAL A 459 -12.25 30.79 21.16
C VAL A 459 -12.07 30.86 19.66
N PHE A 460 -11.01 31.52 19.21
CA PHE A 460 -10.70 31.66 17.78
C PHE A 460 -9.20 31.80 17.53
N PHE A 461 -8.80 31.60 16.28
CA PHE A 461 -7.43 31.70 15.83
C PHE A 461 -7.25 32.82 14.80
N THR A 462 -6.07 33.42 14.80
CA THR A 462 -5.63 34.39 13.79
C THR A 462 -4.26 33.97 13.26
N GLN A 463 -4.05 34.12 11.97
CA GLN A 463 -2.78 33.84 11.31
C GLN A 463 -2.50 34.95 10.29
N LEU A 464 -1.69 35.91 10.71
CA LEU A 464 -1.08 36.89 9.80
C LEU A 464 0.36 36.45 9.54
N ASP A 465 1.31 36.96 10.30
CA ASP A 465 2.72 36.52 10.26
C ASP A 465 2.99 35.34 11.20
N THR A 466 2.16 35.21 12.25
CA THR A 466 2.30 34.22 13.31
C THR A 466 0.94 33.69 13.72
N LYS A 467 0.88 32.40 14.07
CA LYS A 467 -0.35 31.78 14.56
C LYS A 467 -0.61 32.27 15.99
N LYS A 468 -1.83 32.71 16.27
CA LYS A 468 -2.26 33.10 17.63
C LYS A 468 -3.63 32.54 17.93
N ALA A 469 -3.85 32.18 19.19
CA ALA A 469 -5.14 31.79 19.72
C ALA A 469 -5.66 32.84 20.70
N TRP A 470 -6.96 33.07 20.66
CA TRP A 470 -7.65 34.05 21.50
C TRP A 470 -8.74 33.35 22.27
N PHE A 471 -8.61 33.33 23.59
CA PHE A 471 -9.65 32.91 24.51
C PHE A 471 -10.36 34.17 24.98
N TRP A 472 -11.48 34.46 24.33
CA TRP A 472 -12.25 35.68 24.50
C TRP A 472 -13.19 35.56 25.71
N GLY A 473 -12.64 35.72 26.92
CA GLY A 473 -13.39 35.72 28.18
C GLY A 473 -12.65 35.01 29.31
N GLU A 474 -13.18 35.16 30.53
CA GLU A 474 -12.64 34.52 31.73
C GLU A 474 -13.57 33.42 32.28
N GLY A 475 -12.96 32.39 32.87
CA GLY A 475 -13.66 31.29 33.54
C GLY A 475 -13.56 29.92 32.86
N PHE A 476 -12.67 29.75 31.89
CA PHE A 476 -12.37 28.45 31.27
C PHE A 476 -11.86 27.43 32.29
N PHE A 477 -11.23 27.87 33.37
CA PHE A 477 -10.80 27.02 34.48
C PHE A 477 -11.96 26.18 35.06
N ARG A 478 -13.19 26.72 35.02
CA ARG A 478 -14.39 26.03 35.49
C ARG A 478 -14.75 24.85 34.60
N TRP A 479 -14.39 24.86 33.32
CA TRP A 479 -14.64 23.75 32.40
C TRP A 479 -13.82 22.53 32.82
N TRP A 480 -12.52 22.72 33.07
CA TRP A 480 -11.63 21.67 33.58
C TRP A 480 -12.09 21.10 34.94
N MET A 481 -12.56 21.97 35.84
CA MET A 481 -13.09 21.53 37.15
C MET A 481 -14.43 20.78 37.03
N TYR A 482 -15.36 21.28 36.21
CA TYR A 482 -16.69 20.66 36.03
C TYR A 482 -16.60 19.34 35.28
N GLU A 483 -15.68 19.22 34.33
CA GLU A 483 -15.42 17.96 33.64
C GLU A 483 -15.05 16.86 34.65
N TYR A 484 -14.11 17.15 35.56
CA TYR A 484 -13.71 16.21 36.59
C TYR A 484 -14.85 15.89 37.55
N ARG A 485 -15.65 16.89 37.95
CA ARG A 485 -16.80 16.67 38.85
C ARG A 485 -17.86 15.77 38.24
N ASP A 486 -18.18 15.96 36.97
CA ASP A 486 -19.33 15.32 36.32
C ASP A 486 -18.95 14.01 35.61
N PHE A 487 -17.67 13.81 35.28
CA PHE A 487 -17.19 12.68 34.46
C PHE A 487 -15.93 11.99 34.98
N GLU A 488 -15.37 12.42 36.12
CA GLU A 488 -14.13 11.89 36.70
C GLU A 488 -12.93 11.89 35.73
N SER A 489 -12.98 12.74 34.71
CA SER A 489 -11.96 12.90 33.66
C SER A 489 -11.70 14.39 33.42
N ARG A 490 -10.50 14.71 32.91
CA ARG A 490 -10.07 16.06 32.53
C ARG A 490 -9.63 16.10 31.07
N ASP A 491 -9.89 15.04 30.32
CA ASP A 491 -9.21 14.76 29.07
C ASP A 491 -9.69 15.68 27.93
N LEU A 492 -10.95 16.11 27.94
CA LEU A 492 -11.53 16.87 26.83
C LEU A 492 -11.07 18.32 26.84
N PHE A 493 -11.10 19.00 28.00
CA PHE A 493 -10.53 20.35 28.10
C PHE A 493 -9.00 20.32 27.93
N THR A 494 -8.34 19.31 28.50
CA THR A 494 -6.90 19.11 28.31
C THR A 494 -6.55 18.92 26.83
N SER A 495 -7.33 18.11 26.09
CA SER A 495 -7.13 17.90 24.65
C SER A 495 -7.32 19.18 23.83
N LEU A 496 -8.32 20.01 24.16
CA LEU A 496 -8.51 21.30 23.51
C LEU A 496 -7.27 22.20 23.65
N ILE A 497 -6.72 22.30 24.87
CA ILE A 497 -5.49 23.07 25.13
C ILE A 497 -4.29 22.44 24.43
N ASP A 498 -4.15 21.11 24.49
CA ASP A 498 -3.08 20.34 23.86
C ASP A 498 -3.03 20.59 22.34
N LYS A 499 -4.16 20.45 21.65
CA LYS A 499 -4.30 20.71 20.20
C LYS A 499 -4.08 22.16 19.85
N THR A 500 -4.53 23.09 20.69
CA THR A 500 -4.29 24.52 20.51
C THR A 500 -2.79 24.79 20.53
N VAL A 501 -2.07 24.32 21.56
CA VAL A 501 -0.63 24.51 21.66
C VAL A 501 0.11 23.80 20.52
N GLN A 502 -0.29 22.58 20.17
CA GLN A 502 0.29 21.83 19.05
C GLN A 502 0.16 22.63 17.74
N TYR A 503 -1.04 23.12 17.42
CA TYR A 503 -1.25 23.93 16.22
C TYR A 503 -0.35 25.17 16.16
N LEU A 504 -0.19 25.86 17.29
CA LEU A 504 0.62 27.08 17.38
C LEU A 504 2.12 26.81 17.31
N THR A 505 2.58 25.62 17.72
CA THR A 505 4.00 25.26 17.83
C THR A 505 4.53 24.40 16.69
N ILE A 506 3.67 24.00 15.74
CA ILE A 506 4.10 23.39 14.48
C ILE A 506 4.93 24.42 13.70
N ASP A 507 6.20 24.10 13.48
CA ASP A 507 7.12 24.84 12.61
C ASP A 507 6.71 24.65 11.15
N ASP A 508 5.75 25.45 10.68
CA ASP A 508 5.44 25.60 9.25
C ASP A 508 6.39 26.60 8.56
N ARG A 509 7.44 27.09 9.25
CA ARG A 509 8.31 28.13 8.74
C ARG A 509 9.53 27.55 8.02
N GLU A 510 9.55 27.73 6.69
CA GLU A 510 10.73 28.03 5.85
C GLU A 510 11.55 26.89 5.18
N LYS A 511 11.02 25.68 4.97
CA LYS A 511 11.69 24.74 4.04
C LYS A 511 11.20 24.94 2.60
N ARG A 512 12.11 25.26 1.67
CA ARG A 512 11.85 25.30 0.22
C ARG A 512 12.17 23.97 -0.49
N ILE A 513 12.53 22.96 0.29
CA ILE A 513 12.72 21.58 -0.14
C ILE A 513 12.01 20.70 0.89
N HIS A 514 11.15 19.80 0.41
CA HIS A 514 10.45 18.84 1.25
C HIS A 514 10.68 17.45 0.67
N VAL A 515 11.30 16.57 1.44
CA VAL A 515 11.49 15.18 1.11
C VAL A 515 10.64 14.34 2.04
N SER A 516 9.91 13.40 1.45
CA SER A 516 9.00 12.51 2.16
C SER A 516 9.33 11.07 1.85
N THR A 517 9.33 10.25 2.89
CA THR A 517 9.40 8.79 2.80
C THR A 517 8.67 8.19 3.99
N LYS A 518 8.29 6.90 3.90
CA LYS A 518 7.72 6.20 5.03
C LYS A 518 8.72 6.20 6.19
N SER A 519 8.29 6.60 7.38
CA SER A 519 9.17 6.64 8.55
C SER A 519 9.63 5.25 9.04
N ARG A 520 8.89 4.20 8.66
CA ARG A 520 9.13 2.77 8.92
C ARG A 520 8.75 1.96 7.67
N MET A 521 9.62 1.05 7.27
CA MET A 521 9.40 0.10 6.17
C MET A 521 9.80 -1.30 6.64
N ASP A 522 9.19 -2.33 6.06
CA ASP A 522 9.65 -3.70 6.22
C ASP A 522 10.73 -4.00 5.17
N GLU A 523 11.67 -4.91 5.45
CA GLU A 523 12.85 -5.18 4.60
C GLU A 523 12.51 -5.67 3.17
N ASP A 524 11.28 -6.15 2.95
CA ASP A 524 10.74 -6.54 1.64
C ASP A 524 10.05 -5.38 0.88
N GLU A 525 9.77 -4.26 1.55
CA GLU A 525 9.21 -3.07 0.90
C GLU A 525 10.30 -2.30 0.13
N GLU A 526 9.94 -1.80 -1.05
CA GLU A 526 10.79 -0.85 -1.78
C GLU A 526 10.81 0.50 -1.06
N THR A 527 12.02 1.04 -0.87
CA THR A 527 12.26 2.32 -0.22
C THR A 527 12.03 3.46 -1.21
N ILE A 528 10.83 4.03 -1.20
CA ILE A 528 10.43 5.11 -2.10
C ILE A 528 10.53 6.46 -1.38
N PHE A 529 11.16 7.42 -2.05
CA PHE A 529 11.18 8.82 -1.67
C PHE A 529 10.41 9.67 -2.68
N THR A 530 9.70 10.67 -2.18
CA THR A 530 9.12 11.74 -3.00
C THR A 530 9.65 13.08 -2.52
N ALA A 531 9.80 14.05 -3.42
CA ALA A 531 10.26 15.37 -3.02
C ALA A 531 9.59 16.51 -3.79
N GLU A 532 9.53 17.66 -3.16
CA GLU A 532 8.98 18.91 -3.67
C GLU A 532 9.99 20.04 -3.44
N VAL A 533 10.28 20.83 -4.47
CA VAL A 533 11.22 21.94 -4.42
C VAL A 533 10.51 23.22 -4.84
N TYR A 534 10.79 24.32 -4.15
CA TYR A 534 10.13 25.61 -4.35
C TYR A 534 11.17 26.70 -4.68
N ASP A 535 10.78 27.62 -5.57
CA ASP A 535 11.57 28.81 -5.86
C ASP A 535 11.44 29.89 -4.77
N LEU A 536 12.10 31.05 -4.95
CA LEU A 536 12.04 32.18 -4.00
C LEU A 536 10.63 32.81 -3.89
N THR A 537 9.75 32.53 -4.85
CA THR A 537 8.35 32.96 -4.86
C THR A 537 7.38 31.88 -4.41
N TYR A 538 7.89 30.76 -3.88
CA TYR A 538 7.13 29.60 -3.43
C TYR A 538 6.30 28.91 -4.53
N ASN A 539 6.74 29.02 -5.78
CA ASN A 539 6.22 28.17 -6.85
C ASN A 539 7.02 26.87 -6.92
N LEU A 540 6.32 25.77 -7.19
CA LEU A 540 6.89 24.44 -7.31
C LEU A 540 7.73 24.33 -8.59
N ILE A 541 8.97 23.86 -8.47
CA ILE A 541 9.93 23.74 -9.57
C ILE A 541 10.49 22.31 -9.67
N ASN A 542 10.66 21.82 -10.91
CA ASN A 542 11.14 20.47 -11.21
C ASN A 542 12.38 20.44 -12.13
N GLU A 543 13.03 21.60 -12.28
CA GLU A 543 14.22 21.82 -13.11
C GLU A 543 15.57 21.50 -12.42
N PRO A 544 15.80 21.86 -11.14
CA PRO A 544 17.10 21.65 -10.52
C PRO A 544 17.38 20.16 -10.24
N SER A 545 18.65 19.75 -10.31
CA SER A 545 19.04 18.40 -9.89
C SER A 545 18.85 18.24 -8.39
N LEU A 546 18.24 17.13 -7.96
CA LEU A 546 18.04 16.79 -6.57
C LEU A 546 18.75 15.47 -6.26
N ASP A 547 19.80 15.55 -5.44
CA ASP A 547 20.59 14.40 -5.03
C ASP A 547 20.17 13.96 -3.62
N LEU A 548 20.20 12.66 -3.36
CA LEU A 548 19.94 12.05 -2.06
C LEU A 548 21.15 11.22 -1.64
N THR A 549 21.67 11.46 -0.44
CA THR A 549 22.62 10.55 0.20
C THR A 549 21.95 9.88 1.38
N ILE A 550 21.94 8.55 1.41
CA ILE A 550 21.47 7.74 2.52
C ILE A 550 22.70 7.21 3.28
N TYR A 551 22.65 7.25 4.61
CA TYR A 551 23.68 6.77 5.52
C TYR A 551 23.09 5.66 6.39
N ASP A 552 23.78 4.51 6.50
CA ASP A 552 23.45 3.49 7.50
C ASP A 552 24.11 3.75 8.87
N GLU A 553 23.86 2.87 9.85
CA GLU A 553 24.40 3.00 11.21
C GLU A 553 25.95 3.00 11.25
N ASP A 554 26.59 2.31 10.30
CA ASP A 554 28.05 2.26 10.15
C ASP A 554 28.61 3.45 9.34
N ARG A 555 27.76 4.44 9.02
CA ARG A 555 28.05 5.60 8.16
C ARG A 555 28.49 5.24 6.74
N LYS A 556 28.08 4.07 6.24
CA LYS A 556 28.26 3.76 4.82
C LYS A 556 27.26 4.57 4.01
N GLU A 557 27.76 5.15 2.92
CA GLU A 557 27.00 6.07 2.07
C GLU A 557 26.41 5.36 0.85
N TYR A 558 25.15 5.66 0.56
CA TYR A 558 24.45 5.26 -0.66
C TYR A 558 23.94 6.52 -1.36
N GLN A 559 24.48 6.80 -2.55
CA GLN A 559 24.17 8.02 -3.30
C GLN A 559 23.16 7.72 -4.42
N TYR A 560 22.15 8.59 -4.52
CA TYR A 560 21.08 8.49 -5.50
C TYR A 560 20.76 9.89 -6.05
N SER A 561 20.11 9.95 -7.21
CA SER A 561 19.55 11.18 -7.76
C SER A 561 18.08 10.96 -8.08
N PHE A 562 17.24 11.91 -7.69
CA PHE A 562 15.82 11.87 -7.95
C PHE A 562 15.51 12.05 -9.45
N VAL A 563 14.38 11.49 -9.88
CA VAL A 563 13.83 11.69 -11.23
C VAL A 563 12.59 12.59 -11.12
N PRO A 564 12.41 13.59 -12.00
CA PRO A 564 11.18 14.37 -12.04
C PRO A 564 9.95 13.49 -12.29
N ASP A 565 8.89 13.68 -11.48
CA ASP A 565 7.63 12.94 -11.57
C ASP A 565 6.44 13.92 -11.41
N GLY A 566 5.86 14.30 -12.55
CA GLY A 566 4.79 15.30 -12.62
C GLY A 566 5.24 16.67 -12.09
N LYS A 567 4.66 17.08 -10.96
CA LYS A 567 4.92 18.36 -10.30
C LYS A 567 6.10 18.30 -9.32
N GLY A 568 6.55 17.11 -8.91
CA GLY A 568 7.64 16.93 -7.95
C GLY A 568 8.70 15.96 -8.46
N TYR A 569 9.28 15.21 -7.53
CA TYR A 569 10.35 14.24 -7.77
C TYR A 569 10.02 12.91 -7.12
N ARG A 570 10.53 11.81 -7.71
CA ARG A 570 10.43 10.47 -7.16
C ARG A 570 11.76 9.72 -7.29
N LEU A 571 12.08 8.93 -6.28
CA LEU A 571 13.24 8.04 -6.25
C LEU A 571 12.83 6.70 -5.63
N ASN A 572 13.30 5.61 -6.22
CA ASN A 572 13.22 4.28 -5.63
C ASN A 572 14.64 3.81 -5.28
N ALA A 573 14.95 3.73 -3.98
CA ALA A 573 16.24 3.27 -3.46
C ALA A 573 16.31 1.74 -3.33
N GLY A 574 15.29 1.01 -3.80
CA GLY A 574 15.21 -0.44 -3.73
C GLY A 574 14.94 -0.95 -2.31
N GLN A 575 15.30 -2.20 -2.06
CA GLN A 575 15.23 -2.81 -0.73
C GLN A 575 16.58 -2.60 -0.03
N LEU A 576 16.57 -2.03 1.18
CA LEU A 576 17.77 -1.89 2.00
C LEU A 576 17.70 -2.87 3.19
N PRO A 577 18.85 -3.33 3.73
CA PRO A 577 18.88 -4.21 4.89
C PRO A 577 18.20 -3.61 6.13
N PRO A 578 17.82 -4.41 7.15
CA PRO A 578 17.26 -3.90 8.39
C PRO A 578 18.26 -3.01 9.13
N GLY A 579 17.78 -1.89 9.66
CA GLY A 579 18.59 -0.91 10.38
C GLY A 579 18.01 0.49 10.38
N VAL A 580 18.64 1.41 11.11
CA VAL A 580 18.33 2.85 11.05
C VAL A 580 19.12 3.50 9.93
N TYR A 581 18.44 4.33 9.15
CA TYR A 581 19.05 5.12 8.09
C TYR A 581 18.79 6.61 8.32
N GLN A 582 19.79 7.41 8.00
CA GLN A 582 19.66 8.86 7.85
C GLN A 582 19.75 9.20 6.36
N TYR A 583 19.07 10.27 5.94
CA TYR A 583 19.21 10.77 4.59
C TYR A 583 19.43 12.28 4.59
N ALA A 584 20.18 12.75 3.59
CA ALA A 584 20.34 14.16 3.30
C ALA A 584 20.11 14.37 1.80
N ALA A 585 19.07 15.13 1.48
CA ALA A 585 18.76 15.56 0.12
C ALA A 585 19.31 16.96 -0.11
N ARG A 586 19.93 17.18 -1.28
CA ARG A 586 20.61 18.43 -1.61
C ARG A 586 20.24 18.88 -3.01
N THR A 587 19.92 20.15 -3.16
CA THR A 587 19.69 20.78 -4.46
C THR A 587 20.16 22.22 -4.46
N ASN A 588 20.49 22.76 -5.62
CA ASN A 588 20.90 24.15 -5.78
C ASN A 588 19.85 24.91 -6.58
N VAL A 589 19.24 25.92 -5.98
CA VAL A 589 18.21 26.76 -6.61
C VAL A 589 18.71 28.20 -6.59
N GLY A 590 19.01 28.75 -7.77
CA GLY A 590 19.43 30.15 -7.89
C GLY A 590 20.76 30.49 -7.21
N GLY A 591 21.64 29.51 -6.99
CA GLY A 591 22.95 29.71 -6.32
C GLY A 591 22.92 29.45 -4.81
N GLU A 592 21.77 29.11 -4.25
CA GLU A 592 21.59 28.72 -2.85
C GLU A 592 21.48 27.20 -2.71
N LEU A 593 22.26 26.62 -1.80
CA LEU A 593 22.20 25.20 -1.49
C LEU A 593 21.06 24.95 -0.50
N LEU A 594 20.02 24.25 -0.96
CA LEU A 594 18.91 23.78 -0.14
C LEU A 594 19.19 22.35 0.33
N ILE A 595 18.91 22.07 1.60
CA ILE A 595 19.13 20.77 2.22
C ILE A 595 17.88 20.36 2.99
N ASP A 596 17.43 19.13 2.79
CA ASP A 596 16.45 18.49 3.66
C ASP A 596 17.00 17.18 4.20
N GLU A 597 16.84 16.97 5.51
CA GLU A 597 17.40 15.83 6.20
C GLU A 597 16.31 15.11 6.98
N GLY A 598 16.44 13.79 7.05
CA GLY A 598 15.53 12.97 7.84
C GLY A 598 16.12 11.60 8.13
N SER A 599 15.29 10.75 8.70
CA SER A 599 15.66 9.38 9.01
C SER A 599 14.49 8.44 8.79
N PHE A 600 14.77 7.17 8.56
CA PHE A 600 13.79 6.10 8.45
C PHE A 600 14.39 4.80 8.99
N VAL A 601 13.53 3.83 9.26
CA VAL A 601 13.94 2.55 9.83
C VAL A 601 13.40 1.44 8.94
N ILE A 602 14.26 0.48 8.64
CA ILE A 602 13.85 -0.78 8.03
C ILE A 602 13.83 -1.86 9.10
N THR A 603 12.66 -2.45 9.30
CA THR A 603 12.48 -3.54 10.26
C THR A 603 12.58 -4.88 9.56
N ARG A 604 13.22 -5.83 10.24
CA ARG A 604 13.20 -7.22 9.80
C ARG A 604 11.80 -7.79 9.96
N MET A 605 11.31 -8.48 8.94
CA MET A 605 10.02 -9.18 8.99
C MET A 605 10.22 -10.65 8.66
N GLU A 606 10.07 -11.52 9.67
CA GLU A 606 10.16 -12.98 9.52
C GLU A 606 8.80 -13.65 9.80
N ARG A 607 7.73 -13.21 9.12
CA ARG A 607 6.37 -13.75 9.35
C ARG A 607 6.28 -15.26 9.10
N GLU A 608 7.05 -15.80 8.15
CA GLU A 608 7.14 -17.24 7.86
C GLU A 608 7.87 -18.05 8.94
N MET A 609 8.76 -17.42 9.71
CA MET A 609 9.50 -18.11 10.77
C MET A 609 8.86 -17.87 12.14
N ALA A 610 7.71 -17.20 12.23
CA ALA A 610 7.00 -16.99 13.48
C ALA A 610 6.31 -18.27 13.98
N ASP A 611 5.80 -19.09 13.04
CA ASP A 611 5.18 -20.39 13.27
C ASP A 611 5.72 -21.33 12.20
N ILE A 612 6.39 -22.41 12.59
CA ILE A 612 6.93 -23.43 11.67
C ILE A 612 6.09 -24.72 11.67
N ARG A 613 4.95 -24.72 12.37
CA ARG A 613 4.09 -25.90 12.48
C ARG A 613 3.15 -25.97 11.28
N ALA A 614 3.26 -27.07 10.54
CA ALA A 614 2.43 -27.32 9.37
C ALA A 614 0.93 -27.42 9.74
N ARG A 615 0.06 -26.92 8.86
CA ARG A 615 -1.39 -26.83 9.02
C ARG A 615 -2.13 -27.79 8.11
N TYR A 616 -1.92 -29.08 8.33
CA TYR A 616 -2.51 -30.15 7.49
C TYR A 616 -4.05 -30.12 7.45
N GLY A 617 -4.70 -29.64 8.51
CA GLY A 617 -6.16 -29.54 8.55
C GLY A 617 -6.73 -28.64 7.45
N SER A 618 -6.10 -27.50 7.16
CA SER A 618 -6.55 -26.58 6.10
C SER A 618 -6.34 -27.20 4.71
N LEU A 619 -5.22 -27.91 4.51
CA LEU A 619 -4.91 -28.58 3.24
C LEU A 619 -5.85 -29.74 2.94
N TYR A 620 -6.19 -30.53 3.96
CA TYR A 620 -7.17 -31.61 3.84
C TYR A 620 -8.56 -31.07 3.51
N MET A 621 -9.01 -30.03 4.21
CA MET A 621 -10.32 -29.41 3.94
C MET A 621 -10.41 -28.84 2.52
N LEU A 622 -9.32 -28.24 2.02
CA LEU A 622 -9.24 -27.71 0.67
C LEU A 622 -9.35 -28.83 -0.39
N SER A 623 -8.59 -29.91 -0.22
CA SER A 623 -8.61 -31.02 -1.18
C SER A 623 -9.95 -31.73 -1.21
N GLU A 624 -10.52 -32.04 -0.05
CA GLU A 624 -11.81 -32.74 0.05
C GLU A 624 -12.95 -31.92 -0.57
N ARG A 625 -12.97 -30.60 -0.33
CA ARG A 625 -14.02 -29.72 -0.85
C ARG A 625 -13.99 -29.57 -2.37
N THR A 626 -12.81 -29.69 -2.97
CA THR A 626 -12.61 -29.54 -4.42
C THR A 626 -12.69 -30.87 -5.16
N GLY A 627 -12.79 -32.00 -4.45
CA GLY A 627 -12.79 -33.34 -5.03
C GLY A 627 -11.40 -33.89 -5.32
N GLY A 628 -10.35 -33.25 -4.80
CA GLY A 628 -8.98 -33.78 -4.79
C GLY A 628 -8.68 -34.61 -3.54
N LYS A 629 -7.40 -34.94 -3.35
CA LYS A 629 -6.88 -35.75 -2.24
C LYS A 629 -5.63 -35.09 -1.64
N MET A 630 -5.43 -35.26 -0.34
CA MET A 630 -4.20 -34.87 0.34
C MET A 630 -3.20 -36.03 0.36
N TYR A 631 -1.95 -35.71 0.07
CA TYR A 631 -0.79 -36.61 0.05
C TYR A 631 0.29 -36.11 1.00
N SER A 632 1.16 -37.01 1.42
CA SER A 632 2.37 -36.71 2.18
C SER A 632 3.62 -36.95 1.34
N SER A 633 4.79 -36.51 1.82
CA SER A 633 6.07 -36.78 1.15
C SER A 633 6.36 -38.28 0.93
N ARG A 634 5.70 -39.18 1.67
CA ARG A 634 5.83 -40.64 1.50
C ARG A 634 5.03 -41.20 0.32
N ASP A 635 4.06 -40.43 -0.18
CA ASP A 635 3.17 -40.85 -1.25
C ASP A 635 3.66 -40.38 -2.63
N LEU A 636 4.80 -39.66 -2.69
CA LEU A 636 5.36 -39.07 -3.92
C LEU A 636 5.55 -40.09 -5.05
N ASP A 637 5.98 -41.31 -4.73
CA ASP A 637 6.23 -42.37 -5.72
C ASP A 637 4.95 -42.80 -6.48
N ASN A 638 3.79 -42.74 -5.81
CA ASN A 638 2.50 -43.16 -6.38
C ASN A 638 1.60 -41.97 -6.75
N LEU A 639 2.04 -40.73 -6.50
CA LEU A 639 1.24 -39.52 -6.66
C LEU A 639 0.72 -39.34 -8.09
N GLY A 640 1.58 -39.57 -9.09
CA GLY A 640 1.23 -39.44 -10.51
C GLY A 640 0.11 -40.39 -10.91
N GLU A 641 0.27 -41.68 -10.63
CA GLU A 641 -0.69 -42.73 -10.96
C GLU A 641 -2.06 -42.51 -10.27
N ASP A 642 -2.04 -42.12 -8.99
CA ASP A 642 -3.26 -41.79 -8.24
C ASP A 642 -4.02 -40.61 -8.89
N ILE A 643 -3.32 -39.54 -9.32
CA ILE A 643 -3.96 -38.38 -9.95
C ILE A 643 -4.51 -38.74 -11.33
N VAL A 644 -3.75 -39.51 -12.12
CA VAL A 644 -4.20 -39.98 -13.44
C VAL A 644 -5.51 -40.77 -13.33
N SER A 645 -5.61 -41.66 -12.34
CA SER A 645 -6.78 -42.51 -12.14
C SER A 645 -8.02 -41.77 -11.57
N SER A 646 -7.82 -40.63 -10.91
CA SER A 646 -8.87 -39.92 -10.17
C SER A 646 -9.34 -38.62 -10.84
N THR A 647 -8.64 -38.14 -11.87
CA THR A 647 -8.92 -36.86 -12.53
C THR A 647 -9.44 -37.06 -13.95
N ASP A 648 -10.37 -36.21 -14.37
CA ASP A 648 -10.82 -36.16 -15.76
C ASP A 648 -9.89 -35.27 -16.61
N PHE A 649 -9.17 -35.89 -17.54
CA PHE A 649 -8.28 -35.22 -18.50
C PHE A 649 -8.94 -34.92 -19.84
N SER A 650 -10.27 -34.76 -19.87
CA SER A 650 -10.99 -34.38 -21.08
C SER A 650 -10.52 -33.01 -21.63
N GLY A 651 -9.81 -33.03 -22.76
CA GLY A 651 -9.43 -31.84 -23.52
C GLY A 651 -10.64 -31.14 -24.15
N ILE A 652 -10.47 -29.86 -24.54
CA ILE A 652 -11.52 -29.12 -25.26
C ILE A 652 -11.28 -29.28 -26.76
N LEU A 653 -12.35 -29.60 -27.49
CA LEU A 653 -12.33 -29.58 -28.95
C LEU A 653 -12.23 -28.12 -29.42
N ARG A 654 -11.07 -27.72 -29.93
CA ARG A 654 -10.90 -26.42 -30.56
C ARG A 654 -11.03 -26.58 -32.06
N THR A 655 -12.11 -26.02 -32.58
CA THR A 655 -12.35 -25.95 -34.01
C THR A 655 -11.54 -24.80 -34.59
N THR A 656 -10.60 -25.10 -35.46
CA THR A 656 -9.90 -24.08 -36.25
C THR A 656 -10.46 -24.10 -37.67
N GLU A 657 -11.02 -22.98 -38.10
CA GLU A 657 -11.50 -22.81 -39.48
C GLU A 657 -10.33 -22.35 -40.35
N ASN A 658 -9.87 -23.23 -41.24
CA ASN A 658 -8.84 -22.91 -42.22
C ASN A 658 -9.50 -22.63 -43.57
N GLU A 659 -9.39 -21.39 -44.03
CA GLU A 659 -9.80 -20.99 -45.37
C GLU A 659 -8.66 -21.16 -46.37
N LYS A 660 -8.89 -21.95 -47.43
CA LYS A 660 -7.94 -22.05 -48.54
C LYS A 660 -8.62 -21.73 -49.86
N GLY A 661 -8.02 -20.87 -50.68
CA GLY A 661 -8.55 -20.53 -52.00
C GLY A 661 -8.45 -21.72 -52.95
N ILE A 662 -9.47 -21.96 -53.78
CA ILE A 662 -9.39 -23.00 -54.82
C ILE A 662 -8.24 -22.71 -55.80
N LEU A 663 -7.88 -21.44 -55.99
CA LEU A 663 -6.73 -21.00 -56.77
C LEU A 663 -5.38 -21.48 -56.21
N ASP A 664 -5.28 -21.75 -54.92
CA ASP A 664 -4.03 -22.21 -54.28
C ASP A 664 -3.75 -23.70 -54.55
N TYR A 665 -4.70 -24.44 -55.14
CA TYR A 665 -4.51 -25.84 -55.51
C TYR A 665 -3.81 -25.95 -56.88
N THR A 666 -2.57 -26.45 -56.88
CA THR A 666 -1.76 -26.65 -58.10
C THR A 666 -2.47 -27.49 -59.17
N LEU A 667 -3.36 -28.41 -58.78
CA LEU A 667 -4.17 -29.21 -59.71
C LEU A 667 -5.13 -28.36 -60.58
N VAL A 668 -5.65 -27.25 -60.05
CA VAL A 668 -6.55 -26.35 -60.77
C VAL A 668 -5.78 -25.64 -61.91
N LEU A 669 -4.54 -25.23 -61.64
CA LEU A 669 -3.65 -24.67 -62.66
C LEU A 669 -3.31 -25.70 -63.74
N ILE A 670 -2.96 -26.94 -63.35
CA ILE A 670 -2.65 -28.03 -64.30
C ILE A 670 -3.85 -28.31 -65.22
N LEU A 671 -5.07 -28.34 -64.67
CA LEU A 671 -6.29 -28.57 -65.44
C LEU A 671 -6.55 -27.44 -66.45
N LEU A 672 -6.39 -26.18 -66.04
CA LEU A 672 -6.53 -25.02 -66.93
C LEU A 672 -5.52 -25.07 -68.09
N LEU A 673 -4.26 -25.35 -67.77
CA LEU A 673 -3.20 -25.47 -68.77
C LEU A 673 -3.47 -26.64 -69.72
N ALA A 674 -3.93 -27.78 -69.22
CA ALA A 674 -4.28 -28.93 -70.05
C ALA A 674 -5.41 -28.59 -71.03
N LEU A 675 -6.49 -27.98 -70.57
CA LEU A 675 -7.62 -27.57 -71.43
C LEU A 675 -7.19 -26.57 -72.51
N ALA A 676 -6.41 -25.55 -72.15
CA ALA A 676 -5.89 -24.57 -73.09
C ALA A 676 -4.90 -25.18 -74.10
N THR A 677 -4.04 -26.11 -73.64
CA THR A 677 -3.05 -26.78 -74.48
C THR A 677 -3.73 -27.75 -75.45
N ILE A 678 -4.75 -28.51 -75.03
CA ILE A 678 -5.53 -29.38 -75.91
C ILE A 678 -6.18 -28.56 -77.03
N GLU A 679 -6.79 -27.43 -76.68
CA GLU A 679 -7.38 -26.53 -77.67
C GLU A 679 -6.33 -26.03 -78.68
N TRP A 680 -5.17 -25.61 -78.17
CA TRP A 680 -4.07 -25.13 -79.00
C TRP A 680 -3.49 -26.21 -79.94
N VAL A 681 -3.25 -27.42 -79.43
CA VAL A 681 -2.72 -28.55 -80.22
C VAL A 681 -3.68 -28.90 -81.35
N VAL A 682 -4.99 -28.98 -81.07
CA VAL A 682 -6.00 -29.29 -82.08
C VAL A 682 -6.05 -28.18 -83.15
N ARG A 683 -5.97 -26.90 -82.76
CA ARG A 683 -5.92 -25.78 -83.72
C ARG A 683 -4.65 -25.80 -84.60
N LYS A 684 -3.50 -26.09 -84.00
CA LYS A 684 -2.20 -26.12 -84.70
C LYS A 684 -2.10 -27.27 -85.70
N ARG A 685 -2.56 -28.46 -85.34
CA ARG A 685 -2.49 -29.66 -86.21
C ARG A 685 -3.27 -29.47 -87.51
N GLU A 686 -4.40 -28.78 -87.45
CA GLU A 686 -5.32 -28.58 -88.59
C GLU A 686 -5.05 -27.26 -89.34
N GLY A 687 -3.97 -26.54 -89.02
CA GLY A 687 -3.50 -25.40 -89.82
C GLY A 687 -4.26 -24.08 -89.62
N SER A 688 -5.03 -23.91 -88.54
CA SER A 688 -5.67 -22.63 -88.20
C SER A 688 -4.81 -21.85 -87.21
N TYR A 689 -4.00 -20.95 -87.74
CA TYR A 689 -3.41 -19.84 -87.01
C TYR A 689 -3.41 -18.57 -87.85
#